data_AF-A0A669D1Z5-F1
#
_entry.id   AF-A0A669D1Z5-F1
#
_cell.length_a   1.000
_cell.length_b   1.000
_cell.length_c   1.000
_cell.angle_alpha   90.00
_cell.angle_beta   90.00
_cell.angle_gamma   90.00
#
_symmetry.space_group_name_H-M   'P 1'
#
loop_
_entity.id
_entity.type
_entity.pdbx_description
1 polymer ?
#
loop_
_entity_poly.entity_id
_entity_poly.type
_entity_poly.pdbx_seq_one_letter_code
_entity_poly.pdbx_strand_id
1 'polypeptide(L)'
;MKTCLNQVHSDFFLRKMGTLMIKSPFCPHSKVPDHVILCGGPKNRYWVIDVEERPGLKTLTISCSKLLHPAETCLLRDGWEMTPVRPGDVVHLEGRSDGGSWLVDREQGFLVLLPDSLISGTSISSSIRCMRRAVLGDMFKSFDGGSKQMLNGTMVHEVFQRAATAKDFSLETLSKLADEALHSPRYLGDMYSLGVTQEEMKQELHDYLPSLEHWAKEYLNSQTPKAISLKMYVSVATVTELADIEENVWSPRFGLKGKIDVTARVRIQRPRNGFHRIPEEKTIPLELKTGRESNSIEHRSQVILYTLMTSERYNPEAGFLLYLKTGNMHPVAPSHMDRRELLKLRNTLVHHIHSCVEKEAERSCLSRLPDILTNRQTCQYCPQKRNCALYERAVDRSSAVTEDVIHEFIQQETGHLTLPHLNYFSHWLLLCCLESVTMETRNILNTLFTLACVSSEKSGSCAGNLQLSGPVIAQSEGVFLHRFHRSHVASQQGLTNSSLSSRDRIVVSDLEGRLVGLATGYLCEVSQTAISCTLDRDLSKFRGVTFRLDGDEGVVGFSTHLTNLSKLMENSQDSDRLRELVIDLQAPEFISNLSSVLPREAKDTVADILKGLNKPQKQAMKKVLLSKDYTLVVGMPGTGKTTTICTLVPALESVEQGGISNHTEAALIHTLLSLLIKAGCKPSDIGVIAPYRQQLKTILALLQSPAFTGVEVNTVDRYQGRDKSLIILSFVRSTLGELLKDWRRLNVAITRAKHKLLMVGSATTLRRYTPVEKLLNHLQQENMISFKIGFGSTVTRSSLSVEI
;
A
#
# COMPACT_ATOMS: atom_id res chain seq x y z
N MET A 1 35.54 3.61 -34.56
CA MET A 1 34.89 3.53 -33.24
C MET A 1 33.49 4.15 -33.19
N LYS A 2 33.26 5.43 -33.52
CA LYS A 2 31.90 6.05 -33.41
C LYS A 2 30.78 5.28 -34.14
N THR A 3 31.05 4.68 -35.30
CA THR A 3 30.05 3.94 -36.10
C THR A 3 29.59 2.61 -35.49
N CYS A 4 30.49 1.82 -34.88
CA CYS A 4 30.11 0.51 -34.31
C CYS A 4 29.20 0.62 -33.08
N LEU A 5 29.29 1.71 -32.30
CA LEU A 5 28.44 1.90 -31.12
C LEU A 5 26.98 2.14 -31.52
N ASN A 6 26.72 3.01 -32.49
CA ASN A 6 25.35 3.32 -32.92
C ASN A 6 24.62 2.09 -33.48
N GLN A 7 25.33 1.23 -34.22
CA GLN A 7 24.74 0.04 -34.85
C GLN A 7 24.48 -1.12 -33.86
N VAL A 8 25.20 -1.16 -32.73
CA VAL A 8 24.94 -2.12 -31.65
C VAL A 8 23.85 -1.64 -30.68
N HIS A 9 23.64 -0.32 -30.54
CA HIS A 9 22.69 0.24 -29.58
C HIS A 9 21.24 0.31 -30.07
N SER A 10 20.98 0.58 -31.36
CA SER A 10 19.61 0.48 -31.91
C SER A 10 19.08 -0.95 -31.79
N ASP A 11 19.93 -1.92 -32.10
CA ASP A 11 19.71 -3.35 -31.92
C ASP A 11 19.72 -3.81 -30.44
N PHE A 12 19.97 -2.93 -29.47
CA PHE A 12 19.82 -3.24 -28.04
C PHE A 12 18.50 -2.76 -27.45
N PHE A 13 17.91 -1.68 -27.98
CA PHE A 13 16.58 -1.20 -27.56
C PHE A 13 15.44 -1.97 -28.26
N LEU A 14 15.55 -2.22 -29.57
CA LEU A 14 14.51 -2.94 -30.33
C LEU A 14 14.53 -4.45 -30.08
N ARG A 15 15.71 -5.04 -29.92
CA ARG A 15 15.89 -6.51 -29.87
C ARG A 15 15.80 -7.10 -28.45
N LYS A 16 15.42 -6.30 -27.46
CA LYS A 16 15.31 -6.71 -26.05
C LYS A 16 13.92 -6.54 -25.44
N MET A 17 12.87 -6.70 -26.24
CA MET A 17 11.56 -7.18 -25.78
C MET A 17 11.69 -8.64 -25.28
N GLY A 18 12.40 -8.82 -24.17
CA GLY A 18 12.74 -10.13 -23.61
C GLY A 18 11.56 -10.75 -22.87
N THR A 19 11.26 -12.01 -23.20
CA THR A 19 10.13 -12.77 -22.66
C THR A 19 10.21 -12.92 -21.13
N LEU A 20 9.44 -12.13 -20.40
CA LEU A 20 9.29 -12.25 -18.94
C LEU A 20 8.31 -13.38 -18.61
N MET A 21 8.79 -14.63 -18.72
CA MET A 21 8.00 -15.83 -18.46
C MET A 21 7.72 -16.06 -16.97
N ILE A 22 6.56 -15.59 -16.50
CA ILE A 22 5.93 -16.10 -15.28
C ILE A 22 5.22 -17.42 -15.63
N LYS A 23 5.68 -18.54 -15.04
CA LYS A 23 5.06 -19.87 -15.19
C LYS A 23 3.56 -19.80 -14.86
N SER A 24 2.74 -20.51 -15.63
CA SER A 24 1.28 -20.46 -15.48
C SER A 24 0.82 -21.06 -14.14
N PRO A 25 -0.08 -20.38 -13.40
CA PRO A 25 -0.94 -21.03 -12.40
C PRO A 25 -2.19 -21.66 -13.04
N PHE A 26 -2.56 -21.23 -14.25
CA PHE A 26 -3.72 -21.72 -14.99
C PHE A 26 -3.34 -22.89 -15.91
N CYS A 27 -3.83 -24.06 -15.55
CA CYS A 27 -3.94 -25.26 -16.37
C CYS A 27 -5.33 -25.85 -16.03
N PRO A 28 -6.13 -26.39 -16.98
CA PRO A 28 -7.54 -26.77 -16.72
C PRO A 28 -7.79 -27.88 -15.68
N HIS A 29 -6.73 -28.40 -15.06
CA HIS A 29 -6.78 -29.38 -13.96
C HIS A 29 -5.97 -28.89 -12.74
N SER A 30 -5.90 -27.57 -12.51
CA SER A 30 -5.07 -26.98 -11.46
C SER A 30 -5.59 -27.29 -10.05
N LYS A 31 -4.71 -27.91 -9.25
CA LYS A 31 -4.85 -27.97 -7.79
C LYS A 31 -5.05 -26.54 -7.26
N VAL A 32 -6.08 -26.32 -6.43
CA VAL A 32 -6.34 -25.03 -5.75
C VAL A 32 -5.03 -24.50 -5.14
N PRO A 33 -4.61 -23.26 -5.43
CA PRO A 33 -3.33 -22.73 -4.96
C PRO A 33 -3.21 -22.80 -3.44
N ASP A 34 -1.99 -23.06 -2.94
CA ASP A 34 -1.79 -23.28 -1.51
C ASP A 34 -2.11 -22.02 -0.67
N HIS A 35 -1.99 -20.82 -1.24
CA HIS A 35 -2.36 -19.54 -0.62
C HIS A 35 -3.88 -19.23 -0.60
N VAL A 36 -4.68 -19.88 -1.46
CA VAL A 36 -6.15 -19.69 -1.48
C VAL A 36 -6.75 -20.43 -0.29
N ILE A 37 -7.74 -19.84 0.38
CA ILE A 37 -8.40 -20.44 1.55
C ILE A 37 -9.89 -20.55 1.24
N LEU A 38 -10.43 -21.76 1.37
CA LEU A 38 -11.82 -22.10 1.05
C LEU A 38 -12.55 -22.52 2.33
N CYS A 39 -13.82 -22.15 2.43
CA CYS A 39 -14.65 -22.41 3.61
C CYS A 39 -16.14 -22.29 3.30
N GLY A 40 -16.99 -22.93 4.11
CA GLY A 40 -18.45 -22.76 4.07
C GLY A 40 -18.98 -21.72 5.06
N GLY A 41 -20.31 -21.61 5.17
CA GLY A 41 -20.99 -20.79 6.18
C GLY A 41 -21.04 -19.28 5.87
N PRO A 42 -21.24 -18.42 6.89
CA PRO A 42 -21.54 -16.99 6.69
C PRO A 42 -20.42 -16.14 6.07
N LYS A 43 -19.17 -16.63 6.03
CA LYS A 43 -18.03 -16.00 5.37
C LYS A 43 -17.46 -16.89 4.26
N ASN A 44 -18.32 -17.67 3.59
CA ASN A 44 -17.91 -18.69 2.64
C ASN A 44 -16.95 -18.19 1.55
N ARG A 45 -16.11 -19.11 1.07
CA ARG A 45 -15.13 -18.94 0.01
C ARG A 45 -15.20 -20.17 -0.87
N TYR A 46 -15.78 -19.99 -2.05
CA TYR A 46 -15.97 -21.02 -3.06
C TYR A 46 -14.99 -20.82 -4.20
N TRP A 47 -14.30 -21.88 -4.60
CA TRP A 47 -13.49 -21.94 -5.82
C TRP A 47 -14.39 -22.29 -7.00
N VAL A 48 -14.30 -21.51 -8.08
CA VAL A 48 -15.02 -21.80 -9.33
C VAL A 48 -14.25 -22.86 -10.11
N ILE A 49 -14.84 -24.05 -10.24
CA ILE A 49 -14.28 -25.18 -10.96
C ILE A 49 -14.55 -25.04 -12.46
N ASP A 50 -15.80 -24.72 -12.82
CA ASP A 50 -16.26 -24.63 -14.20
C ASP A 50 -17.41 -23.62 -14.35
N VAL A 51 -17.62 -23.13 -15.57
CA VAL A 51 -18.60 -22.10 -15.93
C VAL A 51 -19.29 -22.45 -17.25
N GLU A 52 -20.55 -22.87 -17.20
CA GLU A 52 -21.40 -22.96 -18.38
C GLU A 52 -22.16 -21.65 -18.62
N GLU A 53 -22.07 -21.10 -19.84
CA GLU A 53 -22.87 -19.95 -20.26
C GLU A 53 -23.96 -20.37 -21.26
N ARG A 54 -25.19 -19.92 -21.02
CA ARG A 54 -26.35 -20.11 -21.89
C ARG A 54 -27.14 -18.78 -21.97
N PRO A 55 -27.94 -18.51 -23.03
CA PRO A 55 -28.68 -17.25 -23.12
C PRO A 55 -29.59 -17.01 -21.91
N GLY A 56 -29.32 -15.95 -21.13
CA GLY A 56 -30.07 -15.61 -19.91
C GLY A 56 -29.81 -16.50 -18.68
N LEU A 57 -28.78 -17.37 -18.71
CA LEU A 57 -28.44 -18.27 -17.61
C LEU A 57 -26.94 -18.60 -17.59
N LYS A 58 -26.27 -18.35 -16.46
CA LYS A 58 -24.92 -18.88 -16.20
C LYS A 58 -24.97 -19.89 -15.06
N THR A 59 -24.31 -21.02 -15.24
CA THR A 59 -24.20 -22.08 -14.23
C THR A 59 -22.74 -22.21 -13.81
N LEU A 60 -22.46 -22.07 -12.53
CA LEU A 60 -21.13 -22.27 -11.96
C LEU A 60 -21.09 -23.62 -11.24
N THR A 61 -20.06 -24.42 -11.50
CA THR A 61 -19.68 -25.54 -10.63
C THR A 61 -18.64 -25.05 -9.65
N ILE A 62 -18.89 -25.19 -8.35
CA ILE A 62 -18.10 -24.55 -7.29
C ILE A 62 -17.76 -25.53 -6.16
N SER A 63 -16.70 -25.27 -5.39
CA SER A 63 -16.43 -26.02 -4.15
C SER A 63 -15.79 -25.16 -3.07
N CYS A 64 -16.21 -25.36 -1.82
CA CYS A 64 -15.59 -24.77 -0.63
C CYS A 64 -14.43 -25.64 -0.06
N SER A 65 -13.95 -26.64 -0.82
CA SER A 65 -12.95 -27.63 -0.41
C SER A 65 -11.76 -27.66 -1.38
N LYS A 66 -10.54 -27.75 -0.85
CA LYS A 66 -9.32 -27.94 -1.68
C LYS A 66 -9.25 -29.31 -2.38
N LEU A 67 -10.12 -30.25 -1.99
CA LEU A 67 -10.30 -31.53 -2.69
C LEU A 67 -11.29 -31.42 -3.88
N LEU A 68 -11.83 -30.22 -4.14
CA LEU A 68 -12.90 -29.94 -5.11
C LEU A 68 -14.21 -30.71 -4.89
N HIS A 69 -14.32 -31.39 -3.73
CA HIS A 69 -15.48 -32.15 -3.31
C HIS A 69 -15.85 -31.82 -1.83
N PRO A 70 -17.15 -31.70 -1.49
CA PRO A 70 -18.29 -31.75 -2.40
C PRO A 70 -18.28 -30.59 -3.42
N ALA A 71 -18.86 -30.84 -4.59
CA ALA A 71 -19.12 -29.82 -5.58
C ALA A 71 -20.57 -29.36 -5.41
N GLU A 72 -20.78 -28.04 -5.43
CA GLU A 72 -22.06 -27.37 -5.37
C GLU A 72 -22.30 -26.65 -6.72
N THR A 73 -23.56 -26.31 -6.99
CA THR A 73 -23.96 -25.61 -8.23
C THR A 73 -24.50 -24.22 -7.88
N CYS A 74 -24.15 -23.21 -8.66
CA CYS A 74 -24.75 -21.87 -8.53
C CYS A 74 -25.35 -21.41 -9.86
N LEU A 75 -26.62 -21.01 -9.84
CA LEU A 75 -27.38 -20.54 -11.00
C LEU A 75 -27.53 -19.02 -10.93
N LEU A 76 -27.07 -18.32 -11.97
CA LEU A 76 -27.14 -16.86 -12.11
C LEU A 76 -28.14 -16.47 -13.20
N ARG A 77 -29.07 -15.57 -12.88
CA ARG A 77 -30.15 -15.09 -13.77
C ARG A 77 -30.40 -13.58 -13.61
N ASP A 78 -31.30 -13.03 -14.43
CA ASP A 78 -31.78 -11.63 -14.34
C ASP A 78 -30.65 -10.57 -14.40
N GLY A 79 -29.65 -10.82 -15.24
CA GLY A 79 -28.47 -9.98 -15.42
C GLY A 79 -27.31 -10.33 -14.50
N TRP A 80 -27.42 -11.32 -13.61
CA TRP A 80 -26.26 -11.88 -12.90
C TRP A 80 -25.40 -12.77 -13.81
N GLU A 81 -25.97 -13.35 -14.86
CA GLU A 81 -25.25 -14.05 -15.92
C GLU A 81 -24.24 -13.14 -16.66
N MET A 82 -24.39 -11.82 -16.59
CA MET A 82 -23.40 -10.86 -17.09
C MET A 82 -22.20 -10.67 -16.15
N THR A 83 -22.14 -11.34 -15.00
CA THR A 83 -20.99 -11.26 -14.09
C THR A 83 -19.75 -11.92 -14.71
N PRO A 84 -18.59 -11.23 -14.78
CA PRO A 84 -17.38 -11.71 -15.46
C PRO A 84 -16.56 -12.68 -14.59
N VAL A 85 -17.21 -13.70 -14.05
CA VAL A 85 -16.60 -14.81 -13.30
C VAL A 85 -16.02 -15.86 -14.26
N ARG A 86 -14.86 -16.42 -13.94
CA ARG A 86 -14.10 -17.40 -14.73
C ARG A 86 -13.70 -18.61 -13.88
N PRO A 87 -13.41 -19.78 -14.50
CA PRO A 87 -12.79 -20.91 -13.80
C PRO A 87 -11.47 -20.50 -13.13
N GLY A 88 -11.33 -20.85 -11.85
CA GLY A 88 -10.21 -20.44 -11.00
C GLY A 88 -10.39 -19.14 -10.21
N ASP A 89 -11.52 -18.45 -10.35
CA ASP A 89 -11.88 -17.36 -9.44
C ASP A 89 -12.32 -17.88 -8.06
N VAL A 90 -12.18 -17.03 -7.04
CA VAL A 90 -12.82 -17.22 -5.73
C VAL A 90 -14.09 -16.34 -5.68
N VAL A 91 -15.21 -16.93 -5.25
CA VAL A 91 -16.48 -16.23 -5.05
C VAL A 91 -17.01 -16.41 -3.62
N HIS A 92 -17.83 -15.46 -3.19
CA HIS A 92 -18.66 -15.56 -1.99
C HIS A 92 -20.13 -15.46 -2.39
N LEU A 93 -20.98 -16.24 -1.72
CA LEU A 93 -22.42 -16.31 -1.95
C LEU A 93 -23.19 -15.92 -0.69
N GLU A 94 -24.06 -14.92 -0.82
CA GLU A 94 -25.08 -14.56 0.15
C GLU A 94 -26.44 -15.12 -0.31
N GLY A 95 -27.18 -15.77 0.58
CA GLY A 95 -28.45 -16.43 0.25
C GLY A 95 -28.69 -17.68 1.08
N ARG A 96 -29.45 -18.62 0.52
CA ARG A 96 -29.60 -19.99 1.04
C ARG A 96 -29.20 -20.98 -0.06
N SER A 97 -28.43 -22.01 0.32
CA SER A 97 -28.23 -23.20 -0.50
C SER A 97 -29.36 -24.19 -0.22
N ASP A 98 -29.97 -24.75 -1.26
CA ASP A 98 -30.90 -25.87 -1.16
C ASP A 98 -30.22 -27.13 -1.70
N GLY A 99 -29.90 -28.08 -0.81
CA GLY A 99 -29.23 -29.34 -1.17
C GLY A 99 -27.83 -29.21 -1.81
N GLY A 100 -27.18 -28.05 -1.75
CA GLY A 100 -25.94 -27.76 -2.50
C GLY A 100 -26.17 -27.03 -3.83
N SER A 101 -27.38 -26.53 -4.06
CA SER A 101 -27.75 -25.67 -5.18
C SER A 101 -28.05 -24.25 -4.69
N TRP A 102 -27.36 -23.26 -5.26
CA TRP A 102 -27.55 -21.84 -5.01
C TRP A 102 -28.26 -21.19 -6.19
N LEU A 103 -29.20 -20.29 -5.91
CA LEU A 103 -29.87 -19.45 -6.91
C LEU A 103 -29.64 -17.98 -6.57
N VAL A 104 -29.15 -17.22 -7.56
CA VAL A 104 -28.88 -15.78 -7.46
C VAL A 104 -29.58 -15.10 -8.65
N ASP A 105 -30.63 -14.35 -8.34
CA ASP A 105 -31.60 -13.85 -9.31
C ASP A 105 -32.01 -12.39 -9.02
N ARG A 106 -33.16 -11.96 -9.55
CA ARG A 106 -33.74 -10.63 -9.36
C ARG A 106 -34.08 -10.32 -7.90
N GLU A 107 -34.68 -11.27 -7.20
CA GLU A 107 -35.36 -11.08 -5.92
C GLU A 107 -34.59 -11.65 -4.73
N GLN A 108 -33.66 -12.58 -4.97
CA GLN A 108 -32.86 -13.23 -3.92
C GLN A 108 -31.39 -13.45 -4.31
N GLY A 109 -30.55 -13.40 -3.28
CA GLY A 109 -29.13 -13.77 -3.32
C GLY A 109 -28.21 -12.69 -3.89
N PHE A 110 -26.92 -12.80 -3.53
CA PHE A 110 -25.86 -12.01 -4.14
C PHE A 110 -24.63 -12.90 -4.39
N LEU A 111 -24.02 -12.76 -5.56
CA LEU A 111 -22.67 -13.27 -5.82
C LEU A 111 -21.66 -12.13 -5.68
N VAL A 112 -20.55 -12.39 -5.00
CA VAL A 112 -19.44 -11.46 -4.84
C VAL A 112 -18.17 -12.09 -5.39
N LEU A 113 -17.66 -11.55 -6.49
CA LEU A 113 -16.48 -12.02 -7.21
C LEU A 113 -15.20 -11.51 -6.56
N LEU A 114 -14.19 -12.35 -6.31
CA LEU A 114 -12.95 -11.96 -5.62
C LEU A 114 -13.26 -11.18 -4.30
N PRO A 115 -13.95 -11.81 -3.33
CA PRO A 115 -14.52 -11.13 -2.15
C PRO A 115 -13.48 -10.58 -1.18
N ASP A 116 -12.24 -11.08 -1.20
CA ASP A 116 -11.15 -10.58 -0.37
C ASP A 116 -10.50 -9.30 -0.94
N SER A 117 -10.74 -8.99 -2.22
CA SER A 117 -10.35 -7.71 -2.81
C SER A 117 -11.37 -6.62 -2.43
N LEU A 118 -11.07 -5.91 -1.34
CA LEU A 118 -11.95 -4.90 -0.77
C LEU A 118 -11.93 -3.61 -1.60
N ILE A 119 -13.00 -3.33 -2.33
CA ILE A 119 -13.17 -2.11 -3.15
C ILE A 119 -13.81 -0.99 -2.32
N SER A 120 -13.41 0.27 -2.54
CA SER A 120 -14.01 1.39 -1.81
C SER A 120 -15.43 1.72 -2.29
N GLY A 121 -16.31 2.06 -1.34
CA GLY A 121 -17.67 2.53 -1.66
C GLY A 121 -17.70 3.73 -2.63
N THR A 122 -16.72 4.63 -2.50
CA THR A 122 -16.53 5.79 -3.40
C THR A 122 -16.17 5.39 -4.83
N SER A 123 -15.27 4.43 -5.04
CA SER A 123 -14.92 3.97 -6.40
C SER A 123 -16.11 3.30 -7.09
N ILE A 124 -16.89 2.50 -6.37
CA ILE A 124 -18.12 1.87 -6.90
C ILE A 124 -19.15 2.95 -7.27
N SER A 125 -19.42 3.91 -6.39
CA SER A 125 -20.31 5.04 -6.71
C SER A 125 -19.82 5.88 -7.90
N SER A 126 -18.49 6.00 -8.08
CA SER A 126 -17.91 6.69 -9.25
C SER A 126 -18.10 5.90 -10.55
N SER A 127 -18.19 4.57 -10.48
CA SER A 127 -18.33 3.68 -11.65
C SER A 127 -19.69 3.78 -12.34
N ILE A 128 -20.73 4.20 -11.60
CA ILE A 128 -22.13 4.29 -12.06
C ILE A 128 -22.26 5.11 -13.36
N ARG A 129 -21.49 6.21 -13.49
CA ARG A 129 -21.47 7.01 -14.74
C ARG A 129 -20.43 6.53 -15.76
N CYS A 130 -19.35 5.90 -15.30
CA CYS A 130 -18.22 5.52 -16.16
C CYS A 130 -17.33 4.49 -15.44
N MET A 131 -17.41 3.22 -15.86
CA MET A 131 -16.57 2.14 -15.32
C MET A 131 -15.08 2.40 -15.58
N ARG A 132 -14.72 2.85 -16.81
CA ARG A 132 -13.35 3.20 -17.19
C ARG A 132 -12.71 4.23 -16.23
N ARG A 133 -13.46 5.26 -15.84
CA ARG A 133 -13.02 6.28 -14.87
C ARG A 133 -12.75 5.68 -13.49
N ALA A 134 -13.57 4.74 -13.03
CA ALA A 134 -13.38 4.09 -11.73
C ALA A 134 -12.15 3.17 -11.71
N VAL A 135 -11.90 2.40 -12.79
CA VAL A 135 -10.68 1.58 -12.93
C VAL A 135 -9.45 2.47 -12.98
N LEU A 136 -9.44 3.51 -13.84
CA LEU A 136 -8.33 4.48 -13.89
C LEU A 136 -8.12 5.22 -12.57
N GLY A 137 -9.20 5.54 -11.84
CA GLY A 137 -9.12 6.16 -10.52
C GLY A 137 -8.46 5.25 -9.47
N ASP A 138 -8.62 3.92 -9.57
CA ASP A 138 -7.91 2.98 -8.69
C ASP A 138 -6.47 2.70 -9.18
N MET A 139 -6.17 2.78 -10.49
CA MET A 139 -4.78 2.70 -10.96
C MET A 139 -3.96 3.95 -10.59
N PHE A 140 -4.53 5.14 -10.79
CA PHE A 140 -3.87 6.44 -10.68
C PHE A 140 -4.38 7.24 -9.46
N LYS A 141 -4.35 6.64 -8.26
CA LYS A 141 -4.97 7.17 -7.01
C LYS A 141 -4.47 8.56 -6.54
N SER A 142 -3.38 9.06 -7.10
CA SER A 142 -2.69 10.29 -6.66
C SER A 142 -2.65 11.34 -7.78
N PHE A 143 -3.75 11.49 -8.54
CA PHE A 143 -3.76 12.30 -9.76
C PHE A 143 -4.19 13.77 -9.55
N ASP A 144 -5.17 14.02 -8.68
CA ASP A 144 -5.75 15.36 -8.50
C ASP A 144 -5.03 16.12 -7.37
N GLY A 145 -4.42 17.27 -7.70
CA GLY A 145 -3.70 18.16 -6.78
C GLY A 145 -4.60 18.98 -5.84
N GLY A 146 -5.71 18.40 -5.39
CA GLY A 146 -6.77 19.09 -4.68
C GLY A 146 -7.61 20.01 -5.58
N SER A 147 -8.59 20.67 -4.95
CA SER A 147 -9.26 21.86 -5.48
C SER A 147 -9.73 22.70 -4.29
N LYS A 148 -9.98 23.99 -4.49
CA LYS A 148 -10.51 24.88 -3.44
C LYS A 148 -11.77 24.29 -2.76
N GLN A 149 -12.67 23.70 -3.56
CA GLN A 149 -13.91 23.11 -3.06
C GLN A 149 -13.68 21.79 -2.29
N MET A 150 -12.66 21.00 -2.64
CA MET A 150 -12.28 19.81 -1.88
C MET A 150 -11.56 20.16 -0.57
N LEU A 151 -10.71 21.19 -0.59
CA LEU A 151 -10.06 21.73 0.62
C LEU A 151 -11.12 22.28 1.59
N ASN A 152 -11.96 23.21 1.14
CA ASN A 152 -13.08 23.75 1.91
C ASN A 152 -13.98 22.61 2.42
N GLY A 153 -14.32 21.65 1.54
CA GLY A 153 -15.10 20.48 1.90
C GLY A 153 -14.51 19.67 3.07
N THR A 154 -13.19 19.47 3.07
CA THR A 154 -12.47 18.76 4.14
C THR A 154 -12.49 19.55 5.45
N MET A 155 -12.30 20.88 5.38
CA MET A 155 -12.34 21.76 6.56
C MET A 155 -13.74 21.81 7.20
N VAL A 156 -14.81 21.88 6.40
CA VAL A 156 -16.19 21.84 6.91
C VAL A 156 -16.51 20.47 7.56
N HIS A 157 -16.02 19.35 6.99
CA HIS A 157 -16.14 18.04 7.64
C HIS A 157 -15.43 18.02 9.00
N GLU A 158 -14.21 18.54 9.10
CA GLU A 158 -13.48 18.59 10.38
C GLU A 158 -14.20 19.45 11.43
N VAL A 159 -14.70 20.64 11.06
CA VAL A 159 -15.46 21.52 11.96
C VAL A 159 -16.71 20.79 12.48
N PHE A 160 -17.45 20.10 11.61
CA PHE A 160 -18.59 19.27 12.01
C PHE A 160 -18.17 18.15 12.97
N GLN A 161 -17.08 17.46 12.68
CA GLN A 161 -16.58 16.33 13.49
C GLN A 161 -16.08 16.78 14.88
N ARG A 162 -15.44 17.94 14.98
CA ARG A 162 -15.01 18.56 16.25
C ARG A 162 -16.21 19.02 17.07
N ALA A 163 -17.20 19.68 16.45
CA ALA A 163 -18.46 20.07 17.08
C ALA A 163 -19.25 18.85 17.61
N ALA A 164 -19.36 17.80 16.79
CA ALA A 164 -19.96 16.52 17.16
C ALA A 164 -19.26 15.85 18.36
N THR A 165 -17.92 15.94 18.43
CA THR A 165 -17.12 15.41 19.55
C THR A 165 -17.30 16.25 20.82
N ALA A 166 -17.35 17.57 20.70
CA ALA A 166 -17.65 18.50 21.80
C ALA A 166 -19.11 18.40 22.29
N LYS A 167 -20.01 17.83 21.47
CA LYS A 167 -21.46 17.83 21.64
C LYS A 167 -22.08 19.24 21.70
N ASP A 168 -21.41 20.22 21.09
CA ASP A 168 -21.86 21.59 20.95
C ASP A 168 -21.73 22.05 19.50
N PHE A 169 -22.83 22.59 18.96
CA PHE A 169 -22.96 23.15 17.62
C PHE A 169 -23.38 24.63 17.66
N SER A 170 -23.23 25.31 18.80
CA SER A 170 -23.44 26.75 18.91
C SER A 170 -22.57 27.51 17.90
N LEU A 171 -23.08 28.65 17.39
CA LEU A 171 -22.32 29.48 16.45
C LEU A 171 -20.97 29.99 17.02
N GLU A 172 -20.86 30.16 18.34
CA GLU A 172 -19.61 30.51 19.01
C GLU A 172 -18.57 29.39 18.90
N THR A 173 -18.94 28.17 19.29
CA THR A 173 -18.05 26.99 19.17
C THR A 173 -17.74 26.66 17.71
N LEU A 174 -18.73 26.73 16.81
CA LEU A 174 -18.51 26.49 15.37
C LEU A 174 -17.56 27.51 14.74
N SER A 175 -17.70 28.81 15.08
CA SER A 175 -16.80 29.87 14.60
C SER A 175 -15.38 29.67 15.12
N LYS A 176 -15.24 29.37 16.43
CA LYS A 176 -13.94 29.05 17.04
C LYS A 176 -13.28 27.84 16.37
N LEU A 177 -14.01 26.76 16.14
CA LEU A 177 -13.51 25.55 15.49
C LEU A 177 -13.10 25.79 14.03
N ALA A 178 -13.85 26.65 13.31
CA ALA A 178 -13.50 27.08 11.96
C ALA A 178 -12.19 27.88 11.93
N ASP A 179 -12.00 28.82 12.86
CA ASP A 179 -10.75 29.56 12.98
C ASP A 179 -9.57 28.69 13.45
N GLU A 180 -9.78 27.73 14.36
CA GLU A 180 -8.76 26.73 14.71
C GLU A 180 -8.35 25.88 13.50
N ALA A 181 -9.29 25.50 12.64
CA ALA A 181 -9.00 24.75 11.40
C ALA A 181 -8.24 25.62 10.37
N LEU A 182 -8.64 26.89 10.17
CA LEU A 182 -7.98 27.82 9.24
C LEU A 182 -6.50 28.07 9.55
N HIS A 183 -6.10 27.95 10.81
CA HIS A 183 -4.71 28.09 11.25
C HIS A 183 -3.95 26.74 11.38
N SER A 184 -4.59 25.59 11.11
CA SER A 184 -3.91 24.29 11.18
C SER A 184 -2.83 24.17 10.11
N PRO A 185 -1.55 23.89 10.46
CA PRO A 185 -0.44 23.79 9.50
C PRO A 185 -0.68 22.82 8.33
N ARG A 186 -1.57 21.84 8.54
CA ARG A 186 -2.06 20.91 7.50
C ARG A 186 -2.67 21.68 6.31
N TYR A 187 -3.71 22.47 6.56
CA TYR A 187 -4.43 23.16 5.48
C TYR A 187 -3.65 24.36 4.93
N LEU A 188 -2.72 24.94 5.69
CA LEU A 188 -1.83 26.00 5.16
C LEU A 188 -0.98 25.52 3.98
N GLY A 189 -0.55 24.26 3.99
CA GLY A 189 0.16 23.64 2.86
C GLY A 189 -0.73 23.47 1.63
N ASP A 190 -1.99 23.07 1.83
CA ASP A 190 -2.98 22.92 0.75
C ASP A 190 -3.39 24.28 0.17
N MET A 191 -3.63 25.30 1.02
CA MET A 191 -3.93 26.67 0.60
C MET A 191 -2.81 27.26 -0.26
N TYR A 192 -1.55 27.12 0.19
CA TYR A 192 -0.38 27.55 -0.55
C TYR A 192 -0.26 26.82 -1.91
N SER A 193 -0.48 25.51 -1.93
CA SER A 193 -0.41 24.68 -3.14
C SER A 193 -1.51 25.01 -4.16
N LEU A 194 -2.67 25.48 -3.70
CA LEU A 194 -3.80 25.92 -4.53
C LEU A 194 -3.79 27.42 -4.87
N GLY A 195 -2.91 28.22 -4.24
CA GLY A 195 -2.81 29.67 -4.45
C GLY A 195 -3.99 30.48 -3.88
N VAL A 196 -4.70 29.96 -2.88
CA VAL A 196 -5.87 30.61 -2.23
C VAL A 196 -5.49 31.27 -0.92
N THR A 197 -6.17 32.36 -0.53
CA THR A 197 -5.86 33.07 0.74
C THR A 197 -6.65 32.53 1.93
N GLN A 198 -6.15 32.79 3.14
CA GLN A 198 -6.84 32.43 4.39
C GLN A 198 -8.19 33.15 4.50
N GLU A 199 -8.28 34.40 4.06
CA GLU A 199 -9.51 35.22 4.09
C GLU A 199 -10.57 34.67 3.12
N GLU A 200 -10.15 34.26 1.93
CA GLU A 200 -11.03 33.65 0.93
C GLU A 200 -11.59 32.30 1.44
N MET A 201 -10.72 31.48 2.04
CA MET A 201 -11.12 30.22 2.68
C MET A 201 -11.98 30.45 3.93
N LYS A 202 -11.71 31.50 4.71
CA LYS A 202 -12.50 31.87 5.89
C LYS A 202 -13.92 32.23 5.51
N GLN A 203 -14.10 33.05 4.48
CA GLN A 203 -15.43 33.41 3.95
C GLN A 203 -16.21 32.17 3.53
N GLU A 204 -15.65 31.31 2.66
CA GLU A 204 -16.38 30.12 2.22
C GLU A 204 -16.64 29.10 3.33
N LEU A 205 -15.82 29.04 4.40
CA LEU A 205 -16.06 28.16 5.54
C LEU A 205 -17.17 28.70 6.46
N HIS A 206 -17.22 30.01 6.66
CA HIS A 206 -18.21 30.66 7.53
C HIS A 206 -19.64 30.56 6.97
N ASP A 207 -19.80 30.49 5.64
CA ASP A 207 -21.06 30.21 4.93
C ASP A 207 -21.83 28.97 5.44
N TYR A 208 -21.12 27.95 5.96
CA TYR A 208 -21.74 26.69 6.38
C TYR A 208 -22.24 26.72 7.83
N LEU A 209 -21.63 27.51 8.71
CA LEU A 209 -21.83 27.40 10.16
C LEU A 209 -23.29 27.59 10.61
N PRO A 210 -24.10 28.52 10.05
CA PRO A 210 -25.52 28.63 10.38
C PRO A 210 -26.34 27.38 10.01
N SER A 211 -25.98 26.69 8.92
CA SER A 211 -26.63 25.44 8.51
C SER A 211 -26.27 24.27 9.42
N LEU A 212 -25.06 24.24 9.98
CA LEU A 212 -24.64 23.23 10.96
C LEU A 212 -25.39 23.41 12.29
N GLU A 213 -25.49 24.64 12.79
CA GLU A 213 -26.27 24.95 13.99
C GLU A 213 -27.76 24.62 13.79
N HIS A 214 -28.33 24.99 12.63
CA HIS A 214 -29.73 24.70 12.30
C HIS A 214 -30.02 23.20 12.26
N TRP A 215 -29.17 22.40 11.61
CA TRP A 215 -29.30 20.94 11.60
C TRP A 215 -29.25 20.35 13.01
N ALA A 216 -28.32 20.81 13.86
CA ALA A 216 -28.21 20.32 15.23
C ALA A 216 -29.48 20.62 16.03
N LYS A 217 -30.01 21.86 15.94
CA LYS A 217 -31.28 22.27 16.57
C LYS A 217 -32.48 21.48 16.05
N GLU A 218 -32.48 21.07 14.77
CA GLU A 218 -33.61 20.36 14.15
C GLU A 218 -33.62 18.85 14.44
N TYR A 219 -32.46 18.17 14.45
CA TYR A 219 -32.38 16.70 14.53
C TYR A 219 -31.66 16.13 15.75
N LEU A 220 -30.69 16.83 16.34
CA LEU A 220 -29.84 16.31 17.43
C LEU A 220 -30.50 16.57 18.78
N ASN A 221 -31.06 15.52 19.39
CA ASN A 221 -31.84 15.58 20.64
C ASN A 221 -33.01 16.62 20.64
N SER A 222 -33.52 16.96 19.47
CA SER A 222 -34.63 17.90 19.28
C SER A 222 -35.90 17.47 20.02
N GLN A 223 -36.53 18.43 20.71
CA GLN A 223 -37.81 18.24 21.41
C GLN A 223 -39.01 18.27 20.46
N THR A 224 -38.86 18.84 19.27
CA THR A 224 -39.87 18.90 18.20
C THR A 224 -39.33 18.20 16.94
N PRO A 225 -39.08 16.88 16.98
CA PRO A 225 -38.37 16.18 15.92
C PRO A 225 -39.18 16.11 14.61
N LYS A 226 -38.49 16.37 13.50
CA LYS A 226 -39.06 16.46 12.15
C LYS A 226 -39.45 15.11 11.58
N ALA A 227 -40.49 15.10 10.74
CA ALA A 227 -40.94 13.92 10.04
C ALA A 227 -40.00 13.57 8.87
N ILE A 228 -39.61 12.29 8.77
CA ILE A 228 -38.73 11.73 7.74
C ILE A 228 -39.41 10.50 7.12
N SER A 229 -39.50 10.47 5.79
CA SER A 229 -40.10 9.34 5.07
C SER A 229 -39.13 8.14 4.99
N LEU A 230 -39.48 7.02 5.59
CA LEU A 230 -38.69 5.79 5.63
C LEU A 230 -39.52 4.61 5.12
N LYS A 231 -39.08 4.00 4.01
CA LYS A 231 -39.72 2.82 3.37
C LYS A 231 -41.25 2.94 3.28
N MET A 232 -41.71 4.01 2.64
CA MET A 232 -43.13 4.39 2.43
C MET A 232 -43.91 4.85 3.68
N TYR A 233 -43.32 4.84 4.88
CA TYR A 233 -43.96 5.37 6.09
C TYR A 233 -43.36 6.71 6.52
N VAL A 234 -44.21 7.71 6.69
CA VAL A 234 -43.84 8.97 7.37
C VAL A 234 -43.54 8.63 8.83
N SER A 235 -42.26 8.55 9.17
CA SER A 235 -41.75 8.29 10.50
C SER A 235 -41.24 9.59 11.11
N VAL A 236 -40.96 9.60 12.41
CA VAL A 236 -40.26 10.71 13.08
C VAL A 236 -38.93 10.15 13.59
N ALA A 237 -37.83 10.84 13.28
CA ALA A 237 -36.49 10.36 13.59
C ALA A 237 -35.68 11.44 14.32
N THR A 238 -35.15 11.09 15.49
CA THR A 238 -34.30 11.96 16.31
C THR A 238 -32.92 11.34 16.41
N VAL A 239 -31.87 12.10 16.12
CA VAL A 239 -30.49 11.68 16.40
C VAL A 239 -30.26 11.80 17.90
N THR A 240 -30.01 10.68 18.58
CA THR A 240 -29.82 10.63 20.03
C THR A 240 -28.35 10.79 20.41
N GLU A 241 -27.45 10.15 19.65
CA GLU A 241 -26.01 10.20 19.87
C GLU A 241 -25.24 10.12 18.53
N LEU A 242 -24.18 10.91 18.41
CA LEU A 242 -23.14 10.72 17.38
C LEU A 242 -22.10 9.77 17.98
N ALA A 243 -22.30 8.47 17.77
CA ALA A 243 -21.61 7.41 18.51
C ALA A 243 -20.18 7.20 18.01
N ASP A 244 -19.94 7.32 16.70
CA ASP A 244 -18.59 7.26 16.18
C ASP A 244 -18.19 8.26 15.09
N ILE A 245 -16.92 8.64 15.24
CA ILE A 245 -16.04 9.45 14.40
C ILE A 245 -15.47 8.67 13.21
N GLU A 246 -15.69 9.01 11.94
CA GLU A 246 -14.77 8.55 10.87
C GLU A 246 -14.59 7.01 10.81
N GLU A 247 -15.67 6.24 11.01
CA GLU A 247 -15.60 4.80 11.28
C GLU A 247 -15.07 4.01 10.08
N ASN A 248 -13.86 3.46 10.22
CA ASN A 248 -13.31 2.45 9.30
C ASN A 248 -14.13 1.16 9.38
N VAL A 249 -14.72 0.73 8.26
CA VAL A 249 -15.49 -0.52 8.13
C VAL A 249 -15.04 -1.29 6.90
N TRP A 250 -14.63 -2.55 7.10
CA TRP A 250 -14.27 -3.50 6.05
C TRP A 250 -15.27 -4.67 6.08
N SER A 251 -15.81 -5.06 4.92
CA SER A 251 -16.71 -6.22 4.77
C SER A 251 -16.11 -7.24 3.80
N PRO A 252 -15.52 -8.33 4.30
CA PRO A 252 -15.07 -9.47 3.49
C PRO A 252 -16.22 -10.30 2.91
N ARG A 253 -17.48 -10.10 3.33
CA ARG A 253 -18.64 -10.72 2.67
C ARG A 253 -18.96 -9.99 1.36
N PHE A 254 -19.13 -8.67 1.41
CA PHE A 254 -19.49 -7.88 0.23
C PHE A 254 -18.29 -7.44 -0.63
N GLY A 255 -17.05 -7.70 -0.19
CA GLY A 255 -15.84 -7.25 -0.88
C GLY A 255 -15.72 -5.72 -0.89
N LEU A 256 -16.10 -5.09 0.22
CA LEU A 256 -16.20 -3.63 0.38
C LEU A 256 -15.29 -3.11 1.49
N LYS A 257 -14.80 -1.89 1.32
CA LYS A 257 -14.24 -1.07 2.40
C LYS A 257 -14.75 0.36 2.34
N GLY A 258 -14.77 1.02 3.49
CA GLY A 258 -15.21 2.40 3.60
C GLY A 258 -14.77 3.03 4.91
N LYS A 259 -14.80 4.36 4.90
CA LYS A 259 -14.73 5.22 6.07
C LYS A 259 -16.04 5.98 6.10
N ILE A 260 -16.80 5.86 7.19
CA ILE A 260 -18.11 6.50 7.36
C ILE A 260 -17.86 7.82 8.06
N ASP A 261 -18.30 8.96 7.52
CA ASP A 261 -18.08 10.26 8.16
C ASP A 261 -18.55 10.26 9.62
N VAL A 262 -19.78 9.79 9.86
CA VAL A 262 -20.41 9.73 11.19
C VAL A 262 -21.28 8.48 11.34
N THR A 263 -21.10 7.75 12.45
CA THR A 263 -22.01 6.66 12.85
C THR A 263 -22.95 7.16 13.95
N ALA A 264 -24.24 7.24 13.65
CA ALA A 264 -25.25 7.86 14.51
C ALA A 264 -26.21 6.84 15.12
N ARG A 265 -26.59 7.05 16.38
CA ARG A 265 -27.78 6.43 16.98
C ARG A 265 -28.99 7.30 16.70
N VAL A 266 -30.05 6.67 16.22
CA VAL A 266 -31.29 7.34 15.83
C VAL A 266 -32.48 6.59 16.42
N ARG A 267 -33.34 7.33 17.12
CA ARG A 267 -34.63 6.86 17.63
C ARG A 267 -35.70 7.08 16.56
N ILE A 268 -36.29 6.00 16.07
CA ILE A 268 -37.30 6.02 15.01
C ILE A 268 -38.67 5.72 15.62
N GLN A 269 -39.60 6.66 15.45
CA GLN A 269 -41.01 6.52 15.81
C GLN A 269 -41.81 6.31 14.53
N ARG A 270 -42.49 5.16 14.42
CA ARG A 270 -43.36 4.80 13.28
C ARG A 270 -44.83 5.16 13.61
N PRO A 271 -45.67 5.49 12.60
CA PRO A 271 -47.05 5.92 12.84
C PRO A 271 -47.94 4.81 13.44
N ARG A 272 -49.00 5.21 14.15
CA ARG A 272 -49.86 4.33 14.96
C ARG A 272 -50.78 3.43 14.12
N ASN A 273 -50.39 2.16 13.93
CA ASN A 273 -51.29 1.09 13.47
C ASN A 273 -51.59 0.09 14.60
N GLY A 274 -52.65 0.36 15.39
CA GLY A 274 -53.31 -0.60 16.29
C GLY A 274 -52.60 -1.00 17.58
N PHE A 275 -51.27 -1.12 17.61
CA PHE A 275 -50.51 -1.58 18.77
C PHE A 275 -49.41 -0.61 19.19
N HIS A 276 -49.12 -0.56 20.49
CA HIS A 276 -48.00 0.20 21.07
C HIS A 276 -46.65 -0.38 20.63
N ARG A 277 -46.09 0.09 19.51
CA ARG A 277 -44.67 -0.10 19.21
C ARG A 277 -43.83 0.89 20.02
N ILE A 278 -42.92 0.37 20.82
CA ILE A 278 -41.88 1.12 21.52
C ILE A 278 -40.99 1.81 20.45
N PRO A 279 -40.52 3.06 20.64
CA PRO A 279 -39.58 3.70 19.73
C PRO A 279 -38.32 2.85 19.53
N GLU A 280 -38.01 2.50 18.29
CA GLU A 280 -36.86 1.65 18.00
C GLU A 280 -35.60 2.52 17.85
N GLU A 281 -34.58 2.25 18.66
CA GLU A 281 -33.25 2.86 18.47
C GLU A 281 -32.41 1.99 17.51
N LYS A 282 -31.78 2.62 16.52
CA LYS A 282 -30.93 1.98 15.50
C LYS A 282 -29.60 2.71 15.43
N THR A 283 -28.52 1.97 15.19
CA THR A 283 -27.24 2.55 14.75
C THR A 283 -27.23 2.56 13.22
N ILE A 284 -26.97 3.73 12.61
CA ILE A 284 -27.00 3.92 11.15
C ILE A 284 -25.82 4.78 10.67
N PRO A 285 -25.36 4.60 9.42
CA PRO A 285 -24.38 5.51 8.82
C PRO A 285 -25.03 6.85 8.43
N LEU A 286 -24.30 7.93 8.67
CA LEU A 286 -24.60 9.29 8.24
C LEU A 286 -23.42 9.79 7.38
N GLU A 287 -23.69 10.01 6.09
CA GLU A 287 -22.74 10.60 5.14
C GLU A 287 -22.93 12.12 5.08
N LEU A 288 -21.83 12.87 5.06
CA LEU A 288 -21.84 14.32 4.96
C LEU A 288 -21.47 14.77 3.54
N LYS A 289 -22.06 15.87 3.06
CA LYS A 289 -21.76 16.47 1.75
C LYS A 289 -21.75 18.00 1.81
N THR A 290 -20.71 18.61 1.29
CA THR A 290 -20.51 20.08 1.27
C THR A 290 -20.93 20.73 -0.04
N GLY A 291 -20.91 19.98 -1.15
CA GLY A 291 -21.37 20.45 -2.46
C GLY A 291 -22.89 20.66 -2.57
N ARG A 292 -23.34 21.02 -3.77
CA ARG A 292 -24.76 21.26 -4.10
C ARG A 292 -25.66 20.11 -3.61
N GLU A 293 -26.78 20.48 -2.97
CA GLU A 293 -27.87 19.57 -2.64
C GLU A 293 -28.46 18.96 -3.93
N SER A 294 -28.09 17.71 -4.18
CA SER A 294 -28.36 17.00 -5.44
C SER A 294 -29.23 15.76 -5.28
N ASN A 295 -29.22 15.16 -4.07
CA ASN A 295 -29.72 13.81 -3.76
C ASN A 295 -29.35 12.77 -4.84
N SER A 296 -28.15 12.90 -5.43
CA SER A 296 -27.80 12.18 -6.66
C SER A 296 -27.62 10.67 -6.42
N ILE A 297 -27.72 9.91 -7.51
CA ILE A 297 -27.58 8.44 -7.48
C ILE A 297 -26.25 8.04 -6.84
N GLU A 298 -25.15 8.75 -7.11
CA GLU A 298 -23.83 8.43 -6.54
C GLU A 298 -23.78 8.64 -5.02
N HIS A 299 -24.35 9.75 -4.53
CA HIS A 299 -24.40 10.06 -3.10
C HIS A 299 -25.28 9.03 -2.36
N ARG A 300 -26.45 8.70 -2.93
CA ARG A 300 -27.35 7.67 -2.40
C ARG A 300 -26.69 6.29 -2.40
N SER A 301 -26.00 5.93 -3.48
CA SER A 301 -25.29 4.66 -3.62
C SER A 301 -24.16 4.50 -2.60
N GLN A 302 -23.45 5.58 -2.28
CA GLN A 302 -22.43 5.57 -1.24
C GLN A 302 -23.04 5.22 0.13
N VAL A 303 -24.18 5.82 0.49
CA VAL A 303 -24.93 5.48 1.72
C VAL A 303 -25.48 4.05 1.69
N ILE A 304 -25.99 3.57 0.55
CA ILE A 304 -26.43 2.17 0.39
C ILE A 304 -25.27 1.20 0.65
N LEU A 305 -24.08 1.48 0.10
CA LEU A 305 -22.86 0.69 0.32
C LEU A 305 -22.41 0.74 1.79
N TYR A 306 -22.57 1.88 2.49
CA TYR A 306 -22.36 1.93 3.94
C TYR A 306 -23.38 1.09 4.72
N THR A 307 -24.65 0.98 4.31
CA THR A 307 -25.60 0.05 4.98
C THR A 307 -25.24 -1.42 4.77
N LEU A 308 -24.60 -1.78 3.64
CA LEU A 308 -24.05 -3.14 3.45
C LEU A 308 -22.85 -3.37 4.36
N MET A 309 -21.88 -2.45 4.38
CA MET A 309 -20.68 -2.57 5.23
C MET A 309 -21.03 -2.59 6.73
N THR A 310 -21.93 -1.72 7.18
CA THR A 310 -22.38 -1.69 8.60
C THR A 310 -23.25 -2.88 8.98
N SER A 311 -23.78 -3.67 8.03
CA SER A 311 -24.49 -4.92 8.35
C SER A 311 -23.58 -6.05 8.88
N GLU A 312 -22.25 -5.84 8.88
CA GLU A 312 -21.28 -6.70 9.57
C GLU A 312 -21.21 -6.45 11.09
N ARG A 313 -21.60 -5.23 11.54
CA ARG A 313 -21.44 -4.76 12.93
C ARG A 313 -22.77 -4.43 13.62
N TYR A 314 -23.74 -3.94 12.84
CA TYR A 314 -25.04 -3.43 13.29
C TYR A 314 -26.16 -3.99 12.38
N ASN A 315 -27.43 -3.62 12.61
CA ASN A 315 -28.54 -3.95 11.71
C ASN A 315 -29.20 -2.67 11.15
N PRO A 316 -28.57 -2.01 10.16
CA PRO A 316 -29.03 -0.74 9.60
C PRO A 316 -30.22 -0.95 8.65
N GLU A 317 -31.38 -0.40 9.00
CA GLU A 317 -32.54 -0.42 8.09
C GLU A 317 -32.43 0.58 6.93
N ALA A 318 -31.67 1.65 7.14
CA ALA A 318 -31.41 2.78 6.24
C ALA A 318 -30.10 3.46 6.67
N GLY A 319 -29.63 4.42 5.86
CA GLY A 319 -28.65 5.44 6.27
C GLY A 319 -29.17 6.84 5.94
N PHE A 320 -28.45 7.87 6.40
CA PHE A 320 -28.78 9.28 6.14
C PHE A 320 -27.69 9.97 5.31
N LEU A 321 -28.10 11.02 4.59
CA LEU A 321 -27.24 11.86 3.75
C LEU A 321 -27.50 13.33 4.11
N LEU A 322 -26.54 14.01 4.72
CA LEU A 322 -26.66 15.41 5.17
C LEU A 322 -25.90 16.37 4.25
N TYR A 323 -26.59 17.37 3.72
CA TYR A 323 -25.97 18.47 2.98
C TYR A 323 -25.61 19.61 3.93
N LEU A 324 -24.31 19.75 4.24
CA LEU A 324 -23.78 20.72 5.20
C LEU A 324 -24.04 22.18 4.79
N LYS A 325 -24.18 22.49 3.48
CA LYS A 325 -24.49 23.85 3.01
C LYS A 325 -25.96 24.27 3.20
N THR A 326 -26.86 23.34 3.54
CA THR A 326 -28.30 23.64 3.74
C THR A 326 -28.87 23.11 5.05
N GLY A 327 -28.17 22.19 5.72
CA GLY A 327 -28.67 21.48 6.90
C GLY A 327 -29.68 20.36 6.58
N ASN A 328 -30.02 20.17 5.29
CA ASN A 328 -31.04 19.19 4.88
C ASN A 328 -30.51 17.75 4.95
N MET A 329 -31.22 16.90 5.70
CA MET A 329 -30.89 15.49 5.90
C MET A 329 -31.87 14.57 5.16
N HIS A 330 -31.36 13.76 4.24
CA HIS A 330 -32.15 12.90 3.35
C HIS A 330 -32.09 11.43 3.78
N PRO A 331 -33.23 10.73 3.86
CA PRO A 331 -33.26 9.29 4.12
C PRO A 331 -32.85 8.47 2.88
N VAL A 332 -31.96 7.51 3.09
CA VAL A 332 -31.54 6.53 2.08
C VAL A 332 -31.84 5.13 2.60
N ALA A 333 -33.03 4.65 2.28
CA ALA A 333 -33.49 3.32 2.61
C ALA A 333 -33.24 2.36 1.42
N PRO A 334 -32.32 1.38 1.53
CA PRO A 334 -31.99 0.46 0.42
C PRO A 334 -33.09 -0.58 0.18
N SER A 335 -33.34 -0.88 -1.09
CA SER A 335 -34.07 -2.06 -1.57
C SER A 335 -33.13 -3.23 -1.88
N HIS A 336 -33.68 -4.39 -2.27
CA HIS A 336 -32.88 -5.49 -2.82
C HIS A 336 -32.22 -5.08 -4.15
N MET A 337 -32.98 -4.40 -5.02
CA MET A 337 -32.53 -3.94 -6.34
C MET A 337 -31.30 -3.03 -6.25
N ASP A 338 -31.31 -2.04 -5.35
CA ASP A 338 -30.18 -1.13 -5.15
C ASP A 338 -28.89 -1.88 -4.80
N ARG A 339 -29.00 -2.85 -3.87
CA ARG A 339 -27.88 -3.69 -3.42
C ARG A 339 -27.39 -4.60 -4.55
N ARG A 340 -28.32 -5.20 -5.30
CA ARG A 340 -28.05 -6.10 -6.43
C ARG A 340 -27.23 -5.40 -7.51
N GLU A 341 -27.67 -4.24 -7.99
CA GLU A 341 -26.98 -3.53 -9.07
C GLU A 341 -25.63 -2.92 -8.62
N LEU A 342 -25.52 -2.45 -7.37
CA LEU A 342 -24.24 -1.96 -6.83
C LEU A 342 -23.22 -3.08 -6.62
N LEU A 343 -23.64 -4.29 -6.23
CA LEU A 343 -22.75 -5.45 -6.14
C LEU A 343 -22.36 -6.00 -7.52
N LYS A 344 -23.26 -5.96 -8.51
CA LYS A 344 -22.93 -6.25 -9.92
C LYS A 344 -21.88 -5.27 -10.45
N LEU A 345 -22.05 -3.97 -10.26
CA LEU A 345 -21.05 -2.95 -10.61
C LEU A 345 -19.71 -3.18 -9.89
N ARG A 346 -19.73 -3.53 -8.60
CA ARG A 346 -18.53 -3.86 -7.82
C ARG A 346 -17.80 -5.10 -8.36
N ASN A 347 -18.53 -6.11 -8.84
CA ASN A 347 -17.95 -7.30 -9.48
C ASN A 347 -17.29 -6.97 -10.84
N THR A 348 -17.93 -6.14 -11.67
CA THR A 348 -17.31 -5.64 -12.91
C THR A 348 -16.06 -4.79 -12.63
N LEU A 349 -16.12 -3.92 -11.61
CA LEU A 349 -15.00 -3.05 -11.23
C LEU A 349 -13.78 -3.86 -10.73
N VAL A 350 -13.96 -4.83 -9.82
CA VAL A 350 -12.84 -5.68 -9.36
C VAL A 350 -12.28 -6.54 -10.49
N HIS A 351 -13.12 -7.00 -11.43
CA HIS A 351 -12.68 -7.80 -12.57
C HIS A 351 -11.66 -7.03 -13.43
N HIS A 352 -11.92 -5.76 -13.77
CA HIS A 352 -10.98 -4.95 -14.55
C HIS A 352 -9.74 -4.49 -13.77
N ILE A 353 -9.83 -4.33 -12.44
CA ILE A 353 -8.67 -4.01 -11.60
C ILE A 353 -7.70 -5.20 -11.52
N HIS A 354 -8.22 -6.41 -11.26
CA HIS A 354 -7.42 -7.62 -11.13
C HIS A 354 -6.97 -8.17 -12.50
N SER A 355 -7.84 -8.13 -13.51
CA SER A 355 -7.53 -8.50 -14.90
C SER A 355 -6.93 -7.31 -15.66
N CYS A 356 -5.81 -6.78 -15.15
CA CYS A 356 -5.06 -5.70 -15.79
C CYS A 356 -3.91 -6.20 -16.70
N VAL A 357 -3.64 -7.51 -16.69
CA VAL A 357 -2.62 -8.18 -17.51
C VAL A 357 -3.19 -9.44 -18.15
N GLU A 358 -3.05 -9.55 -19.47
CA GLU A 358 -3.44 -10.71 -20.26
C GLU A 358 -2.22 -11.48 -20.78
N LYS A 359 -2.46 -12.66 -21.37
CA LYS A 359 -1.41 -13.53 -21.95
C LYS A 359 -1.76 -13.93 -23.38
N GLU A 360 -1.17 -13.25 -24.34
CA GLU A 360 -1.26 -13.55 -25.77
C GLU A 360 0.01 -14.25 -26.25
N ALA A 361 -0.09 -15.44 -26.85
CA ALA A 361 1.02 -16.13 -27.53
C ALA A 361 2.37 -16.11 -26.74
N GLU A 362 2.34 -16.58 -25.49
CA GLU A 362 3.45 -16.61 -24.52
C GLU A 362 3.98 -15.24 -24.03
N ARG A 363 3.35 -14.12 -24.41
CA ARG A 363 3.70 -12.77 -23.96
C ARG A 363 2.65 -12.23 -23.00
N SER A 364 3.08 -11.47 -21.99
CA SER A 364 2.17 -10.66 -21.18
C SER A 364 1.91 -9.33 -21.86
N CYS A 365 0.64 -8.94 -21.95
CA CYS A 365 0.16 -7.66 -22.46
C CYS A 365 -0.70 -6.96 -21.39
N LEU A 366 -0.94 -5.65 -21.56
CA LEU A 366 -1.92 -4.93 -20.74
C LEU A 366 -3.32 -5.24 -21.26
N SER A 367 -4.26 -5.52 -20.35
CA SER A 367 -5.65 -5.78 -20.69
C SER A 367 -6.38 -4.52 -21.17
N ARG A 368 -7.33 -4.69 -22.09
CA ARG A 368 -8.20 -3.60 -22.55
C ARG A 368 -9.09 -3.08 -21.42
N LEU A 369 -9.13 -1.76 -21.27
CA LEU A 369 -10.04 -1.11 -20.33
C LEU A 369 -11.48 -1.03 -20.88
N PRO A 370 -12.50 -0.80 -20.02
CA PRO A 370 -13.85 -0.49 -20.48
C PRO A 370 -13.86 0.67 -21.47
N ASP A 371 -14.80 0.66 -22.42
CA ASP A 371 -14.84 1.60 -23.53
C ASP A 371 -14.99 3.07 -23.10
N ILE A 372 -14.53 3.97 -23.98
CA ILE A 372 -14.67 5.42 -23.83
C ILE A 372 -16.13 5.81 -24.08
N LEU A 373 -16.70 6.63 -23.21
CA LEU A 373 -18.07 7.11 -23.36
C LEU A 373 -18.15 8.22 -24.43
N THR A 374 -19.09 8.06 -25.35
CA THR A 374 -19.45 9.06 -26.38
C THR A 374 -20.09 10.33 -25.79
N ASN A 375 -20.58 10.27 -24.54
CA ASN A 375 -21.18 11.40 -23.83
C ASN A 375 -20.14 12.46 -23.42
N ARG A 376 -19.95 13.47 -24.28
CA ARG A 376 -19.04 14.61 -24.06
C ARG A 376 -19.21 15.28 -22.68
N GLN A 377 -20.42 15.42 -22.14
CA GLN A 377 -20.66 16.08 -20.84
C GLN A 377 -20.06 15.31 -19.66
N THR A 378 -20.08 13.97 -19.71
CA THR A 378 -19.49 13.13 -18.65
C THR A 378 -17.97 13.10 -18.73
N CYS A 379 -17.42 13.18 -19.95
CA CYS A 379 -15.97 13.19 -20.19
C CYS A 379 -15.32 14.57 -19.95
N GLN A 380 -16.04 15.67 -20.18
CA GLN A 380 -15.55 17.05 -20.01
C GLN A 380 -15.05 17.34 -18.58
N TYR A 381 -15.74 16.82 -17.56
CA TYR A 381 -15.41 17.00 -16.14
C TYR A 381 -14.82 15.73 -15.51
N CYS A 382 -14.16 14.88 -16.31
CA CYS A 382 -13.51 13.67 -15.83
C CYS A 382 -12.07 14.00 -15.38
N PRO A 383 -11.67 13.80 -14.11
CA PRO A 383 -10.28 14.03 -13.69
C PRO A 383 -9.31 13.11 -14.44
N GLN A 384 -9.72 11.87 -14.72
CA GLN A 384 -8.94 10.88 -15.45
C GLN A 384 -8.88 11.13 -16.98
N LYS A 385 -9.14 12.36 -17.47
CA LYS A 385 -9.18 12.72 -18.90
C LYS A 385 -7.87 12.32 -19.63
N ARG A 386 -6.72 12.77 -19.13
CA ARG A 386 -5.39 12.45 -19.68
C ARG A 386 -5.13 10.95 -19.68
N ASN A 387 -5.34 10.28 -18.54
CA ASN A 387 -5.06 8.85 -18.40
C ASN A 387 -5.96 7.99 -19.29
N CYS A 388 -7.20 8.42 -19.52
CA CYS A 388 -8.16 7.77 -20.41
C CYS A 388 -7.67 7.73 -21.87
N ALA A 389 -7.25 8.89 -22.41
CA ALA A 389 -6.73 8.99 -23.77
C ALA A 389 -5.33 8.36 -23.93
N LEU A 390 -4.47 8.54 -22.93
CA LEU A 390 -3.11 8.00 -22.90
C LEU A 390 -3.12 6.46 -22.90
N TYR A 391 -4.00 5.83 -22.12
CA TYR A 391 -4.14 4.37 -22.11
C TYR A 391 -4.60 3.85 -23.48
N GLU A 392 -5.66 4.44 -24.05
CA GLU A 392 -6.22 4.02 -25.35
C GLU A 392 -5.15 4.07 -26.45
N ARG A 393 -4.43 5.20 -26.57
CA ARG A 393 -3.40 5.36 -27.62
C ARG A 393 -2.14 4.54 -27.38
N ALA A 394 -1.79 4.24 -26.13
CA ALA A 394 -0.57 3.48 -25.81
C ALA A 394 -0.77 1.96 -25.89
N VAL A 395 -1.95 1.47 -25.49
CA VAL A 395 -2.31 0.04 -25.34
C VAL A 395 -3.25 -0.42 -26.44
N ASP A 396 -4.45 0.16 -26.52
CA ASP A 396 -5.57 -0.29 -27.38
C ASP A 396 -5.43 0.16 -28.85
N ARG A 397 -4.29 -0.15 -29.46
CA ARG A 397 -3.91 0.26 -30.84
C ARG A 397 -4.71 -0.43 -31.96
N SER A 398 -5.65 -1.32 -31.61
CA SER A 398 -6.37 -2.20 -32.54
C SER A 398 -7.81 -1.76 -32.81
N SER A 399 -8.32 -0.75 -32.11
CA SER A 399 -9.59 -0.11 -32.44
C SER A 399 -9.41 0.84 -33.63
N ALA A 400 -9.97 0.46 -34.78
CA ALA A 400 -10.33 1.45 -35.80
C ALA A 400 -11.46 2.32 -35.22
N VAL A 401 -11.11 3.46 -34.63
CA VAL A 401 -12.06 4.37 -33.97
C VAL A 401 -13.00 4.97 -35.01
N THR A 402 -14.19 4.37 -35.16
CA THR A 402 -15.20 4.73 -36.17
C THR A 402 -15.97 6.00 -35.86
N GLU A 403 -15.68 6.68 -34.75
CA GLU A 403 -16.31 7.94 -34.35
C GLU A 403 -15.26 9.06 -34.21
N ASP A 404 -15.34 10.06 -35.10
CA ASP A 404 -14.42 11.21 -35.14
C ASP A 404 -14.27 11.91 -33.78
N VAL A 405 -15.35 11.91 -32.98
CA VAL A 405 -15.42 12.51 -31.63
C VAL A 405 -14.39 11.92 -30.66
N ILE A 406 -14.17 10.60 -30.70
CA ILE A 406 -13.22 9.92 -29.82
C ILE A 406 -11.80 10.14 -30.33
N HIS A 407 -11.60 10.17 -31.65
CA HIS A 407 -10.31 10.46 -32.26
C HIS A 407 -9.85 11.92 -32.01
N GLU A 408 -10.76 12.90 -32.15
CA GLU A 408 -10.53 14.31 -31.77
C GLU A 408 -10.08 14.43 -30.31
N PHE A 409 -10.81 13.76 -29.41
CA PHE A 409 -10.49 13.73 -27.97
C PHE A 409 -9.11 13.14 -27.68
N ILE A 410 -8.77 11.98 -28.26
CA ILE A 410 -7.47 11.34 -28.05
C ILE A 410 -6.35 12.24 -28.59
N GLN A 411 -6.52 12.80 -29.79
CA GLN A 411 -5.50 13.66 -30.41
C GLN A 411 -5.32 15.00 -29.66
N GLN A 412 -6.37 15.55 -29.03
CA GLN A 412 -6.25 16.70 -28.12
C GLN A 412 -5.36 16.39 -26.91
N GLU A 413 -5.59 15.26 -26.23
CA GLU A 413 -4.93 14.93 -24.96
C GLU A 413 -3.54 14.32 -25.12
N THR A 414 -3.19 13.81 -26.31
CA THR A 414 -1.96 13.04 -26.54
C THR A 414 -1.19 13.42 -27.81
N GLY A 415 -1.64 14.45 -28.55
CA GLY A 415 -1.07 14.82 -29.85
C GLY A 415 0.41 15.20 -29.82
N HIS A 416 0.91 15.65 -28.67
CA HIS A 416 2.32 15.96 -28.40
C HIS A 416 3.21 14.71 -28.18
N LEU A 417 2.63 13.52 -28.00
CA LEU A 417 3.38 12.30 -27.66
C LEU A 417 3.80 11.50 -28.89
N THR A 418 5.09 11.17 -28.94
CA THR A 418 5.70 10.34 -29.97
C THR A 418 5.51 8.84 -29.71
N LEU A 419 5.77 8.00 -30.72
CA LEU A 419 5.71 6.55 -30.56
C LEU A 419 6.71 6.00 -29.51
N PRO A 420 7.98 6.47 -29.42
CA PRO A 420 8.85 6.19 -28.28
C PRO A 420 8.23 6.49 -26.92
N HIS A 421 7.58 7.65 -26.74
CA HIS A 421 6.96 8.05 -25.47
C HIS A 421 5.83 7.09 -25.07
N LEU A 422 4.96 6.75 -26.02
CA LEU A 422 3.84 5.81 -25.83
C LEU A 422 4.32 4.37 -25.55
N ASN A 423 5.38 3.92 -26.22
CA ASN A 423 6.03 2.64 -25.96
C ASN A 423 6.64 2.58 -24.55
N TYR A 424 7.31 3.65 -24.12
CA TYR A 424 7.89 3.76 -22.78
C TYR A 424 6.83 3.71 -21.69
N PHE A 425 5.74 4.47 -21.85
CA PHE A 425 4.60 4.45 -20.93
C PHE A 425 3.99 3.05 -20.81
N SER A 426 3.63 2.43 -21.94
CA SER A 426 3.01 1.09 -21.98
C SER A 426 3.92 0.02 -21.35
N HIS A 427 5.22 0.06 -21.63
CA HIS A 427 6.19 -0.88 -21.06
C HIS A 427 6.29 -0.78 -19.53
N TRP A 428 6.45 0.43 -18.99
CA TRP A 428 6.56 0.62 -17.53
C TRP A 428 5.23 0.36 -16.80
N LEU A 429 4.09 0.70 -17.41
CA LEU A 429 2.77 0.37 -16.90
C LEU A 429 2.59 -1.16 -16.78
N LEU A 430 2.97 -1.92 -17.83
CA LEU A 430 2.95 -3.39 -17.80
C LEU A 430 3.83 -3.97 -16.68
N LEU A 431 5.04 -3.43 -16.49
CA LEU A 431 5.94 -3.88 -15.41
C LEU A 431 5.35 -3.62 -14.02
N CYS A 432 4.73 -2.46 -13.79
CA CYS A 432 4.04 -2.15 -12.54
C CYS A 432 2.86 -3.09 -12.29
N CYS A 433 2.03 -3.38 -13.31
CA CYS A 433 0.92 -4.32 -13.18
C CYS A 433 1.40 -5.76 -12.88
N LEU A 434 2.45 -6.23 -13.57
CA LEU A 434 3.04 -7.56 -13.35
C LEU A 434 3.58 -7.73 -11.92
N GLU A 435 4.26 -6.72 -11.37
CA GLU A 435 4.74 -6.78 -9.98
C GLU A 435 3.57 -6.67 -8.98
N SER A 436 2.55 -5.82 -9.23
CA SER A 436 1.36 -5.71 -8.37
C SER A 436 0.61 -7.04 -8.26
N VAL A 437 0.33 -7.71 -9.38
CA VAL A 437 -0.29 -9.05 -9.39
C VAL A 437 0.58 -10.08 -8.66
N THR A 438 1.92 -9.99 -8.82
CA THR A 438 2.87 -10.87 -8.12
C THR A 438 2.88 -10.62 -6.60
N MET A 439 2.66 -9.38 -6.14
CA MET A 439 2.50 -9.04 -4.73
C MET A 439 1.14 -9.48 -4.18
N GLU A 440 0.05 -9.29 -4.94
CA GLU A 440 -1.30 -9.68 -4.50
C GLU A 440 -1.43 -11.18 -4.23
N THR A 441 -0.78 -12.05 -5.02
CA THR A 441 -0.73 -13.50 -4.74
C THR A 441 0.01 -13.89 -3.45
N ARG A 442 0.71 -12.96 -2.80
CA ARG A 442 1.34 -13.14 -1.47
C ARG A 442 0.58 -12.48 -0.33
N ASN A 443 -0.43 -11.64 -0.64
CA ASN A 443 -0.97 -10.68 0.31
C ASN A 443 -1.69 -11.37 1.49
N ILE A 444 -1.27 -11.03 2.70
CA ILE A 444 -1.61 -11.73 3.95
C ILE A 444 -3.09 -11.52 4.34
N LEU A 445 -3.78 -10.51 3.78
CA LEU A 445 -5.19 -10.22 4.06
C LEU A 445 -6.14 -11.43 3.89
N ASN A 446 -5.87 -12.32 2.92
CA ASN A 446 -6.62 -13.57 2.72
C ASN A 446 -6.64 -14.47 3.98
N THR A 447 -5.59 -14.38 4.81
CA THR A 447 -5.49 -15.11 6.09
C THR A 447 -6.22 -14.42 7.24
N LEU A 448 -6.33 -13.08 7.21
CA LEU A 448 -6.91 -12.27 8.30
C LEU A 448 -8.40 -12.59 8.49
N PHE A 449 -9.14 -12.73 7.39
CA PHE A 449 -10.58 -12.99 7.41
C PHE A 449 -10.94 -14.47 7.62
N THR A 450 -10.00 -15.39 7.39
CA THR A 450 -10.29 -16.82 7.13
C THR A 450 -9.53 -17.80 8.02
N LEU A 451 -8.41 -17.40 8.64
CA LEU A 451 -7.66 -18.23 9.59
C LEU A 451 -7.83 -17.77 11.04
N ALA A 452 -7.99 -18.76 11.92
CA ALA A 452 -7.93 -18.56 13.35
C ALA A 452 -6.57 -17.97 13.74
N CYS A 453 -6.59 -17.02 14.68
CA CYS A 453 -5.38 -16.31 15.11
C CYS A 453 -4.27 -17.28 15.58
N VAL A 454 -4.62 -18.39 16.21
CA VAL A 454 -3.69 -19.46 16.67
C VAL A 454 -2.89 -20.10 15.52
N SER A 455 -3.38 -20.11 14.27
CA SER A 455 -2.60 -20.52 13.11
C SER A 455 -1.73 -19.38 12.56
N SER A 456 -2.23 -18.14 12.56
CA SER A 456 -1.48 -16.96 12.09
C SER A 456 -0.32 -16.57 13.03
N GLU A 457 -0.44 -16.82 14.34
CA GLU A 457 0.67 -16.69 15.29
C GLU A 457 1.78 -17.71 15.03
N LYS A 458 1.44 -18.92 14.57
CA LYS A 458 2.43 -19.97 14.22
C LYS A 458 3.21 -19.69 12.94
N SER A 459 2.63 -18.94 11.99
CA SER A 459 3.36 -18.38 10.85
C SER A 459 4.12 -17.10 11.19
N GLY A 460 3.97 -16.56 12.41
CA GLY A 460 4.62 -15.35 12.90
C GLY A 460 4.02 -14.04 12.39
N SER A 461 3.12 -14.07 11.41
CA SER A 461 2.52 -12.91 10.74
C SER A 461 1.45 -12.18 11.57
N CYS A 462 1.11 -12.69 12.75
CA CYS A 462 0.08 -12.15 13.64
C CYS A 462 0.55 -12.18 15.11
N ALA A 463 0.01 -11.27 15.91
CA ALA A 463 0.07 -11.30 17.37
C ALA A 463 -1.36 -11.14 17.94
N GLY A 464 -1.82 -12.13 18.69
CA GLY A 464 -3.18 -12.21 19.25
C GLY A 464 -3.22 -12.20 20.77
N ASN A 465 -4.45 -12.25 21.29
CA ASN A 465 -4.77 -12.17 22.72
C ASN A 465 -4.27 -10.87 23.36
N LEU A 466 -4.31 -9.77 22.60
CA LEU A 466 -3.81 -8.46 23.00
C LEU A 466 -4.93 -7.61 23.63
N GLN A 467 -4.61 -6.85 24.68
CA GLN A 467 -5.54 -5.94 25.34
C GLN A 467 -4.92 -4.54 25.47
N LEU A 468 -5.73 -3.50 25.27
CA LEU A 468 -5.29 -2.10 25.33
C LEU A 468 -4.90 -1.72 26.76
N SER A 469 -3.73 -1.11 26.93
CA SER A 469 -3.11 -0.76 28.21
C SER A 469 -2.79 0.72 28.31
N GLY A 470 -2.89 1.29 29.53
CA GLY A 470 -2.64 2.72 29.77
C GLY A 470 -3.63 3.66 29.07
N PRO A 471 -3.32 4.96 29.00
CA PRO A 471 -4.00 5.92 28.11
C PRO A 471 -3.50 5.78 26.67
N VAL A 472 -4.36 6.12 25.70
CA VAL A 472 -3.93 6.38 24.31
C VAL A 472 -3.39 7.80 24.25
N ILE A 473 -2.32 8.01 23.48
CA ILE A 473 -1.63 9.31 23.40
C ILE A 473 -1.70 9.80 21.94
N ALA A 474 -2.41 10.88 21.68
CA ALA A 474 -2.33 11.57 20.40
C ALA A 474 -0.92 12.15 20.22
N GLN A 475 -0.26 11.83 19.10
CA GLN A 475 1.05 12.37 18.73
C GLN A 475 0.93 13.53 17.74
N SER A 476 -0.06 13.45 16.84
CA SER A 476 -0.49 14.50 15.93
C SER A 476 -1.97 14.29 15.60
N GLU A 477 -2.57 15.20 14.84
CA GLU A 477 -3.88 14.94 14.21
C GLU A 477 -3.85 13.59 13.45
N GLY A 478 -4.87 12.76 13.66
CA GLY A 478 -5.00 11.44 13.03
C GLY A 478 -3.98 10.38 13.45
N VAL A 479 -3.07 10.63 14.41
CA VAL A 479 -2.03 9.64 14.78
C VAL A 479 -2.01 9.42 16.30
N PHE A 480 -2.36 8.20 16.70
CA PHE A 480 -2.60 7.82 18.09
C PHE A 480 -1.66 6.68 18.52
N LEU A 481 -0.77 6.94 19.46
CA LEU A 481 0.09 5.93 20.08
C LEU A 481 -0.72 5.07 21.05
N HIS A 482 -0.77 3.78 20.76
CA HIS A 482 -1.39 2.73 21.56
C HIS A 482 -0.31 1.81 22.15
N ARG A 483 -0.58 1.24 23.32
CA ARG A 483 0.19 0.14 23.89
C ARG A 483 -0.73 -1.03 24.24
N PHE A 484 -0.41 -2.21 23.74
CA PHE A 484 -1.13 -3.45 24.00
C PHE A 484 -0.27 -4.39 24.86
N HIS A 485 -0.89 -5.11 25.79
CA HIS A 485 -0.27 -6.21 26.53
C HIS A 485 -0.96 -7.53 26.17
N ARG A 486 -0.22 -8.64 26.21
CA ARG A 486 -0.81 -9.97 25.97
C ARG A 486 -1.48 -10.49 27.25
N SER A 487 -2.70 -11.01 27.12
CA SER A 487 -3.44 -11.60 28.24
C SER A 487 -2.77 -12.89 28.73
N HIS A 488 -2.60 -13.02 30.06
CA HIS A 488 -1.83 -14.10 30.71
C HIS A 488 -2.39 -15.51 30.53
N VAL A 489 -3.60 -15.68 29.96
CA VAL A 489 -4.31 -16.97 29.89
C VAL A 489 -3.76 -17.88 28.76
N ALA A 490 -3.08 -17.32 27.75
CA ALA A 490 -2.75 -18.03 26.51
C ALA A 490 -1.26 -18.42 26.36
N SER A 491 -0.84 -19.49 27.06
CA SER A 491 0.42 -20.25 26.86
C SER A 491 1.77 -19.53 27.07
N GLN A 492 2.77 -20.22 27.62
CA GLN A 492 4.09 -19.66 27.98
C GLN A 492 5.04 -19.38 26.78
N GLN A 493 4.54 -19.22 25.56
CA GLN A 493 5.34 -18.75 24.44
C GLN A 493 5.24 -17.22 24.35
N GLY A 494 6.35 -16.51 24.63
CA GLY A 494 6.40 -15.05 24.55
C GLY A 494 6.18 -14.51 23.13
N LEU A 495 5.91 -13.20 23.01
CA LEU A 495 5.66 -12.53 21.72
C LEU A 495 6.82 -12.61 20.72
N THR A 496 8.00 -13.05 21.14
CA THR A 496 9.24 -13.17 20.34
C THR A 496 9.19 -14.19 19.19
N ASN A 497 8.11 -14.97 19.08
CA ASN A 497 7.89 -15.90 17.97
C ASN A 497 7.19 -15.25 16.75
N SER A 498 6.68 -14.02 16.87
CA SER A 498 6.18 -13.28 15.70
C SER A 498 7.34 -12.78 14.83
N SER A 499 7.11 -12.66 13.53
CA SER A 499 8.06 -12.06 12.59
C SER A 499 8.04 -10.53 12.61
N LEU A 500 7.04 -9.95 13.30
CA LEU A 500 6.71 -8.53 13.37
C LEU A 500 7.84 -7.71 14.01
N SER A 501 8.38 -6.76 13.27
CA SER A 501 9.40 -5.79 13.69
C SER A 501 8.80 -4.43 14.07
N SER A 502 9.57 -3.63 14.79
CA SER A 502 9.38 -2.16 14.77
C SER A 502 9.34 -1.64 13.32
N ARG A 503 8.42 -0.73 13.05
CA ARG A 503 8.06 -0.11 11.76
C ARG A 503 7.36 -1.00 10.72
N ASP A 504 7.13 -2.28 11.00
CA ASP A 504 6.23 -3.07 10.15
C ASP A 504 4.82 -2.43 10.20
N ARG A 505 4.14 -2.38 9.05
CA ARG A 505 2.75 -1.91 8.94
C ARG A 505 1.79 -3.00 9.43
N ILE A 506 0.71 -2.60 10.08
CA ILE A 506 -0.26 -3.50 10.70
C ILE A 506 -1.71 -3.08 10.47
N VAL A 507 -2.60 -4.07 10.53
CA VAL A 507 -4.05 -3.90 10.72
C VAL A 507 -4.42 -4.37 12.13
N VAL A 508 -5.26 -3.61 12.83
CA VAL A 508 -5.85 -3.98 14.12
C VAL A 508 -7.29 -4.43 13.93
N SER A 509 -7.63 -5.60 14.47
CA SER A 509 -9.00 -6.15 14.49
C SER A 509 -9.32 -6.77 15.86
N ASP A 510 -10.58 -7.09 16.14
CA ASP A 510 -10.92 -7.95 17.29
C ASP A 510 -10.49 -9.42 17.04
N LEU A 511 -10.28 -10.16 18.13
CA LEU A 511 -9.88 -11.57 18.08
C LEU A 511 -10.99 -12.48 17.50
N GLU A 512 -12.26 -12.10 17.67
CA GLU A 512 -13.43 -12.83 17.20
C GLU A 512 -13.76 -12.55 15.71
N GLY A 513 -13.15 -11.54 15.09
CA GLY A 513 -13.36 -11.19 13.68
C GLY A 513 -14.74 -10.60 13.35
N ARG A 514 -15.36 -9.88 14.29
CA ARG A 514 -16.57 -9.06 14.08
C ARG A 514 -16.20 -7.60 13.74
N LEU A 515 -15.19 -7.08 14.42
CA LEU A 515 -14.63 -5.74 14.25
C LEU A 515 -13.33 -5.84 13.45
N VAL A 516 -13.47 -6.23 12.19
CA VAL A 516 -12.37 -6.33 11.23
C VAL A 516 -11.98 -4.93 10.74
N GLY A 517 -10.67 -4.66 10.67
CA GLY A 517 -10.14 -3.39 10.15
C GLY A 517 -10.55 -2.17 10.97
N LEU A 518 -10.40 -2.24 12.30
CA LEU A 518 -10.73 -1.12 13.20
C LEU A 518 -9.81 0.08 12.98
N ALA A 519 -8.51 -0.19 12.82
CA ALA A 519 -7.47 0.80 12.60
C ALA A 519 -6.31 0.19 11.80
N THR A 520 -5.55 1.04 11.11
CA THR A 520 -4.27 0.68 10.48
C THR A 520 -3.15 1.55 11.02
N GLY A 521 -1.90 1.11 10.87
CA GLY A 521 -0.77 1.86 11.42
C GLY A 521 0.56 1.13 11.37
N TYR A 522 1.48 1.52 12.24
CA TYR A 522 2.86 1.03 12.26
C TYR A 522 3.30 0.63 13.68
N LEU A 523 4.05 -0.46 13.79
CA LEU A 523 4.66 -0.88 15.04
C LEU A 523 5.75 0.11 15.48
N CYS A 524 5.79 0.44 16.77
CA CYS A 524 6.83 1.28 17.37
C CYS A 524 7.85 0.41 18.10
N GLU A 525 7.39 -0.40 19.06
CA GLU A 525 8.23 -1.28 19.87
C GLU A 525 7.53 -2.64 20.03
N VAL A 526 8.30 -3.73 19.99
CA VAL A 526 7.84 -5.09 20.26
C VAL A 526 8.70 -5.67 21.37
N SER A 527 8.07 -6.03 22.49
CA SER A 527 8.70 -6.68 23.65
C SER A 527 8.08 -8.06 23.89
N GLN A 528 8.58 -8.81 24.88
CA GLN A 528 8.07 -10.17 25.16
C GLN A 528 6.61 -10.20 25.65
N THR A 529 6.14 -9.10 26.26
CA THR A 529 4.83 -9.01 26.96
C THR A 529 3.93 -7.90 26.42
N ALA A 530 4.50 -6.90 25.74
CA ALA A 530 3.79 -5.72 25.25
C ALA A 530 4.24 -5.28 23.84
N ILE A 531 3.33 -4.68 23.09
CA ILE A 531 3.54 -4.06 21.78
C ILE A 531 3.08 -2.61 21.84
N SER A 532 3.85 -1.67 21.29
CA SER A 532 3.41 -0.29 21.05
C SER A 532 3.32 -0.01 19.55
N CYS A 533 2.35 0.81 19.14
CA CYS A 533 2.13 1.16 17.74
C CYS A 533 1.39 2.49 17.59
N THR A 534 1.68 3.22 16.52
CA THR A 534 0.89 4.38 16.08
C THR A 534 -0.21 3.91 15.15
N LEU A 535 -1.45 4.34 15.41
CA LEU A 535 -2.66 3.97 14.66
C LEU A 535 -3.38 5.21 14.12
N ASP A 536 -4.13 5.03 13.03
CA ASP A 536 -4.94 6.05 12.35
C ASP A 536 -6.22 6.48 13.10
N ARG A 537 -6.53 5.85 14.25
CA ARG A 537 -7.77 6.06 15.03
C ARG A 537 -7.57 5.72 16.51
N ASP A 538 -8.19 6.49 17.41
CA ASP A 538 -8.23 6.18 18.85
C ASP A 538 -9.14 4.99 19.14
N LEU A 539 -8.57 3.92 19.73
CA LEU A 539 -9.29 2.72 20.13
C LEU A 539 -9.70 2.73 21.62
N SER A 540 -9.58 3.85 22.33
CA SER A 540 -10.01 3.97 23.74
C SER A 540 -11.48 3.62 23.97
N LYS A 541 -12.34 3.79 22.96
CA LYS A 541 -13.75 3.34 22.98
C LYS A 541 -13.91 1.82 23.11
N PHE A 542 -12.90 1.05 22.73
CA PHE A 542 -12.92 -0.42 22.67
C PHE A 542 -12.16 -1.08 23.85
N ARG A 543 -12.00 -0.40 24.99
CA ARG A 543 -11.47 -1.02 26.21
C ARG A 543 -12.33 -2.23 26.62
N GLY A 544 -11.66 -3.35 26.92
CA GLY A 544 -12.30 -4.64 27.19
C GLY A 544 -12.41 -5.57 25.96
N VAL A 545 -12.28 -5.05 24.74
CA VAL A 545 -12.09 -5.89 23.55
C VAL A 545 -10.71 -6.55 23.61
N THR A 546 -10.64 -7.82 23.19
CA THR A 546 -9.37 -8.51 22.95
C THR A 546 -9.07 -8.48 21.46
N PHE A 547 -7.87 -8.04 21.11
CA PHE A 547 -7.44 -7.69 19.75
C PHE A 547 -6.49 -8.74 19.15
N ARG A 548 -6.40 -8.71 17.82
CA ARG A 548 -5.31 -9.25 17.02
C ARG A 548 -4.67 -8.15 16.18
N LEU A 549 -3.35 -8.19 16.08
CA LEU A 549 -2.53 -7.36 15.19
C LEU A 549 -1.98 -8.26 14.10
N ASP A 550 -2.29 -7.95 12.84
CA ASP A 550 -1.84 -8.70 11.66
C ASP A 550 -0.93 -7.82 10.80
N GLY A 551 0.17 -8.41 10.31
CA GLY A 551 1.12 -7.71 9.44
C GLY A 551 0.51 -7.40 8.07
N ASP A 552 0.54 -6.13 7.68
CA ASP A 552 0.19 -5.68 6.35
C ASP A 552 1.49 -5.46 5.55
N GLU A 553 1.87 -6.43 4.70
CA GLU A 553 2.96 -6.21 3.73
C GLU A 553 2.61 -5.08 2.74
N GLY A 554 1.33 -4.76 2.60
CA GLY A 554 0.79 -3.74 1.73
C GLY A 554 0.81 -4.12 0.26
N VAL A 555 -0.14 -3.58 -0.49
CA VAL A 555 0.17 -3.24 -1.88
C VAL A 555 1.10 -2.04 -1.80
N VAL A 556 2.42 -2.25 -2.00
CA VAL A 556 3.39 -1.16 -2.12
C VAL A 556 2.89 -0.26 -3.25
N GLY A 557 2.63 1.00 -2.94
CA GLY A 557 1.81 1.89 -3.76
C GLY A 557 2.41 2.19 -5.12
N PHE A 558 2.14 1.34 -6.13
CA PHE A 558 2.48 1.63 -7.52
C PHE A 558 1.77 2.88 -8.03
N SER A 559 0.70 3.36 -7.37
CA SER A 559 0.06 4.65 -7.65
C SER A 559 1.04 5.82 -7.77
N THR A 560 2.09 5.91 -6.94
CA THR A 560 3.11 6.97 -7.07
C THR A 560 3.95 6.80 -8.35
N HIS A 561 4.31 5.57 -8.70
CA HIS A 561 5.04 5.26 -9.93
C HIS A 561 4.16 5.52 -11.18
N LEU A 562 2.89 5.13 -11.13
CA LEU A 562 1.90 5.32 -12.19
C LEU A 562 1.54 6.80 -12.38
N THR A 563 1.36 7.57 -11.30
CA THR A 563 1.22 9.04 -11.35
C THR A 563 2.47 9.69 -11.95
N ASN A 564 3.69 9.27 -11.57
CA ASN A 564 4.92 9.79 -12.16
C ASN A 564 5.04 9.48 -13.66
N LEU A 565 4.65 8.28 -14.10
CA LEU A 565 4.59 7.91 -15.51
C LEU A 565 3.56 8.74 -16.28
N SER A 566 2.38 8.99 -15.70
CA SER A 566 1.36 9.87 -16.30
C SER A 566 1.83 11.32 -16.37
N LYS A 567 2.50 11.83 -15.32
CA LYS A 567 3.05 13.19 -15.33
C LYS A 567 4.17 13.35 -16.36
N LEU A 568 5.02 12.34 -16.55
CA LEU A 568 6.02 12.34 -17.64
C LEU A 568 5.40 12.42 -19.05
N MET A 569 4.11 12.07 -19.20
CA MET A 569 3.35 12.18 -20.47
C MET A 569 2.52 13.48 -20.58
N GLU A 570 2.62 14.38 -19.61
CA GLU A 570 1.90 15.67 -19.58
C GLU A 570 2.41 16.64 -20.67
N ASN A 571 1.52 17.46 -21.21
CA ASN A 571 1.89 18.53 -22.13
C ASN A 571 2.38 19.78 -21.35
N SER A 572 3.51 19.63 -20.68
CA SER A 572 4.20 20.67 -19.91
C SER A 572 5.69 20.69 -20.27
N GLN A 573 6.32 21.88 -20.25
CA GLN A 573 7.70 22.08 -20.72
C GLN A 573 8.71 21.22 -19.93
N ASP A 574 8.53 21.10 -18.61
CA ASP A 574 9.37 20.24 -17.75
C ASP A 574 9.25 18.76 -18.14
N SER A 575 8.01 18.31 -18.39
CA SER A 575 7.74 16.92 -18.77
C SER A 575 8.26 16.61 -20.17
N ASP A 576 8.20 17.56 -21.09
CA ASP A 576 8.79 17.44 -22.43
C ASP A 576 10.31 17.35 -22.37
N ARG A 577 10.96 18.23 -21.60
CA ARG A 577 12.41 18.17 -21.36
C ARG A 577 12.84 16.85 -20.71
N LEU A 578 12.04 16.32 -19.79
CA LEU A 578 12.27 15.00 -19.20
C LEU A 578 12.10 13.86 -20.21
N ARG A 579 11.13 13.94 -21.15
CA ARG A 579 11.00 12.96 -22.25
C ARG A 579 12.22 12.99 -23.17
N GLU A 580 12.67 14.18 -23.61
CA GLU A 580 13.88 14.33 -24.44
C GLU A 580 15.10 13.65 -23.79
N LEU A 581 15.34 13.91 -22.50
CA LEU A 581 16.53 13.46 -21.78
C LEU A 581 16.48 11.98 -21.37
N VAL A 582 15.30 11.44 -21.06
CA VAL A 582 15.13 10.10 -20.45
C VAL A 582 14.64 9.05 -21.45
N ILE A 583 13.77 9.42 -22.39
CA ILE A 583 13.16 8.50 -23.36
C ILE A 583 13.88 8.58 -24.71
N ASP A 584 14.06 9.80 -25.23
CA ASP A 584 14.71 10.04 -26.53
C ASP A 584 16.25 10.10 -26.41
N LEU A 585 16.76 10.07 -25.16
CA LEU A 585 18.17 10.00 -24.79
C LEU A 585 19.03 11.14 -25.36
N GLN A 586 18.45 12.35 -25.44
CA GLN A 586 19.17 13.55 -25.82
C GLN A 586 20.34 13.80 -24.85
N ALA A 587 21.50 14.18 -25.38
CA ALA A 587 22.71 14.36 -24.59
C ALA A 587 22.58 15.60 -23.68
N PRO A 588 22.82 15.49 -22.36
CA PRO A 588 22.71 16.61 -21.43
C PRO A 588 23.76 17.70 -21.73
N GLU A 589 23.33 18.95 -21.66
CA GLU A 589 24.16 20.12 -21.94
C GLU A 589 25.07 20.50 -20.77
N PHE A 590 26.29 20.91 -21.11
CA PHE A 590 27.27 21.48 -20.19
C PHE A 590 27.78 22.81 -20.74
N ILE A 591 27.72 23.85 -19.90
CA ILE A 591 28.39 25.13 -20.19
C ILE A 591 29.91 25.01 -20.00
N SER A 592 30.67 25.92 -20.60
CA SER A 592 32.14 25.87 -20.60
C SER A 592 32.80 26.41 -19.33
N ASN A 593 32.25 27.47 -18.72
CA ASN A 593 32.93 28.30 -17.73
C ASN A 593 32.10 28.52 -16.44
N LEU A 594 32.70 28.22 -15.27
CA LEU A 594 32.07 28.46 -13.96
C LEU A 594 31.91 29.95 -13.61
N SER A 595 32.68 30.83 -14.26
CA SER A 595 32.77 32.26 -13.94
C SER A 595 31.48 33.03 -14.17
N SER A 596 30.60 32.52 -15.05
CA SER A 596 29.29 33.07 -15.41
C SER A 596 28.10 32.44 -14.65
N VAL A 597 28.33 31.44 -13.77
CA VAL A 597 27.27 30.78 -12.99
C VAL A 597 27.36 31.09 -11.50
N LEU A 598 28.56 31.13 -10.92
CA LEU A 598 28.71 31.44 -9.50
C LEU A 598 28.55 32.95 -9.25
N PRO A 599 27.61 33.41 -8.39
CA PRO A 599 27.56 34.78 -7.89
C PRO A 599 28.90 35.18 -7.28
N ARG A 600 29.29 36.47 -7.36
CA ARG A 600 30.62 36.91 -6.92
C ARG A 600 30.87 36.59 -5.45
N GLU A 601 29.89 36.85 -4.58
CA GLU A 601 29.91 36.55 -3.15
C GLU A 601 30.02 35.05 -2.80
N ALA A 602 29.55 34.16 -3.68
CA ALA A 602 29.58 32.72 -3.44
C ALA A 602 30.93 32.05 -3.79
N LYS A 603 31.82 32.75 -4.50
CA LYS A 603 33.04 32.15 -5.08
C LYS A 603 34.04 31.70 -4.01
N ASP A 604 34.22 32.48 -2.95
CA ASP A 604 35.17 32.16 -1.89
C ASP A 604 34.65 31.02 -1.01
N THR A 605 33.37 31.06 -0.63
CA THR A 605 32.69 29.96 0.09
C THR A 605 32.75 28.64 -0.69
N VAL A 606 32.48 28.67 -2.00
CA VAL A 606 32.60 27.48 -2.86
C VAL A 606 34.06 27.04 -3.02
N ALA A 607 35.02 27.97 -3.08
CA ALA A 607 36.45 27.63 -3.10
C ALA A 607 36.90 26.94 -1.80
N ASP A 608 36.44 27.41 -0.64
CA ASP A 608 36.75 26.80 0.67
C ASP A 608 36.10 25.43 0.84
N ILE A 609 34.83 25.29 0.48
CA ILE A 609 34.14 24.00 0.41
C ILE A 609 34.91 23.03 -0.52
N LEU A 610 35.34 23.52 -1.69
CA LEU A 610 36.14 22.73 -2.60
C LEU A 610 37.51 22.36 -2.01
N LYS A 611 38.21 23.20 -1.23
CA LYS A 611 39.57 22.91 -0.70
C LYS A 611 39.66 21.50 -0.09
N GLY A 612 38.70 21.14 0.77
CA GLY A 612 38.65 19.85 1.49
C GLY A 612 38.37 18.60 0.62
N LEU A 613 37.95 18.75 -0.63
CA LEU A 613 37.62 17.62 -1.50
C LEU A 613 38.83 17.05 -2.27
N ASN A 614 38.80 15.75 -2.60
CA ASN A 614 39.80 15.14 -3.48
C ASN A 614 39.60 15.53 -4.97
N LYS A 615 40.57 15.24 -5.84
CA LYS A 615 40.54 15.66 -7.26
C LYS A 615 39.32 15.12 -8.03
N PRO A 616 38.94 13.82 -7.94
CA PRO A 616 37.69 13.31 -8.50
C PRO A 616 36.42 14.01 -7.97
N GLN A 617 36.34 14.27 -6.65
CA GLN A 617 35.22 14.99 -6.05
C GLN A 617 35.13 16.43 -6.58
N LYS A 618 36.25 17.17 -6.63
CA LYS A 618 36.35 18.51 -7.25
C LYS A 618 35.87 18.51 -8.71
N GLN A 619 36.19 17.46 -9.47
CA GLN A 619 35.72 17.29 -10.85
C GLN A 619 34.22 16.98 -10.92
N ALA A 620 33.67 16.19 -9.99
CA ALA A 620 32.23 15.96 -9.89
C ALA A 620 31.48 17.27 -9.55
N MET A 621 31.93 18.03 -8.54
CA MET A 621 31.34 19.34 -8.21
C MET A 621 31.39 20.29 -9.41
N LYS A 622 32.54 20.42 -10.08
CA LYS A 622 32.66 21.23 -11.30
C LYS A 622 31.69 20.76 -12.39
N LYS A 623 31.48 19.45 -12.58
CA LYS A 623 30.57 18.96 -13.62
C LYS A 623 29.09 19.24 -13.28
N VAL A 624 28.69 19.09 -12.02
CA VAL A 624 27.35 19.47 -11.54
C VAL A 624 27.13 20.98 -11.76
N LEU A 625 28.07 21.83 -11.33
CA LEU A 625 27.99 23.30 -11.47
C LEU A 625 28.07 23.82 -12.92
N LEU A 626 28.41 22.96 -13.89
CA LEU A 626 28.38 23.27 -15.33
C LEU A 626 27.20 22.61 -16.06
N SER A 627 26.41 21.78 -15.39
CA SER A 627 25.28 21.05 -15.94
C SER A 627 24.09 21.99 -16.15
N LYS A 628 23.45 21.95 -17.32
CA LYS A 628 22.07 22.49 -17.47
C LYS A 628 21.03 21.44 -17.11
N ASP A 629 21.29 20.19 -17.47
CA ASP A 629 20.35 19.07 -17.32
C ASP A 629 20.74 18.18 -16.13
N TYR A 630 21.48 17.09 -16.35
CA TYR A 630 21.86 16.13 -15.31
C TYR A 630 23.34 15.73 -15.34
N THR A 631 23.88 15.38 -14.16
CA THR A 631 25.24 14.85 -14.00
C THR A 631 25.24 13.51 -13.27
N LEU A 632 25.69 12.46 -13.94
CA LEU A 632 25.87 11.13 -13.35
C LEU A 632 27.19 11.06 -12.56
N VAL A 633 27.10 11.15 -11.23
CA VAL A 633 28.26 11.03 -10.32
C VAL A 633 28.49 9.57 -9.94
N VAL A 634 29.54 8.94 -10.50
CA VAL A 634 29.88 7.53 -10.23
C VAL A 634 30.56 7.40 -8.87
N GLY A 635 29.75 7.41 -7.80
CA GLY A 635 30.20 7.19 -6.44
C GLY A 635 30.60 5.73 -6.19
N MET A 636 31.87 5.40 -6.39
CA MET A 636 32.41 4.07 -6.09
C MET A 636 32.35 3.75 -4.57
N PRO A 637 32.54 2.49 -4.15
CA PRO A 637 32.64 2.16 -2.73
C PRO A 637 33.88 2.83 -2.10
N GLY A 638 33.76 3.34 -0.87
CA GLY A 638 34.86 3.99 -0.14
C GLY A 638 35.22 5.42 -0.57
N THR A 639 34.79 5.92 -1.74
CA THR A 639 35.17 7.26 -2.25
C THR A 639 34.43 8.44 -1.59
N GLY A 640 34.04 8.31 -0.32
CA GLY A 640 33.30 9.35 0.41
C GLY A 640 31.99 9.77 -0.27
N LYS A 641 31.15 8.82 -0.70
CA LYS A 641 29.86 9.10 -1.38
C LYS A 641 29.02 10.11 -0.59
N THR A 642 28.71 9.78 0.66
CA THR A 642 27.92 10.63 1.55
C THR A 642 28.59 11.99 1.75
N THR A 643 29.91 12.04 1.99
CA THR A 643 30.67 13.30 2.05
C THR A 643 30.48 14.15 0.79
N THR A 644 30.57 13.53 -0.40
CA THR A 644 30.42 14.21 -1.70
C THR A 644 29.01 14.75 -1.90
N ILE A 645 27.98 14.05 -1.41
CA ILE A 645 26.57 14.47 -1.47
C ILE A 645 26.27 15.54 -0.42
N CYS A 646 26.74 15.39 0.83
CA CYS A 646 26.65 16.42 1.87
C CYS A 646 27.37 17.72 1.50
N THR A 647 28.36 17.64 0.60
CA THR A 647 29.04 18.81 0.02
C THR A 647 28.26 19.47 -1.13
N LEU A 648 27.23 18.80 -1.66
CA LEU A 648 26.24 19.37 -2.59
C LEU A 648 24.98 19.87 -1.88
N VAL A 649 24.43 19.07 -0.95
CA VAL A 649 23.20 19.35 -0.18
C VAL A 649 23.31 18.69 1.21
N PRO A 650 23.11 19.41 2.32
CA PRO A 650 23.10 18.82 3.67
C PRO A 650 21.77 18.10 3.95
N ALA A 651 21.79 16.77 4.10
CA ALA A 651 20.62 15.93 4.42
C ALA A 651 20.98 14.65 5.20
N LEU A 652 19.97 14.02 5.83
CA LEU A 652 20.02 12.75 6.58
C LEU A 652 18.98 11.75 6.06
N GLU A 653 19.17 10.44 6.31
CA GLU A 653 18.39 9.35 5.68
C GLU A 653 18.13 8.15 6.61
N SER A 654 17.21 7.24 6.24
CA SER A 654 16.70 6.11 7.07
C SER A 654 16.86 4.71 6.42
N VAL A 655 16.31 3.62 7.01
CA VAL A 655 16.78 2.21 6.82
C VAL A 655 15.72 1.14 7.18
N GLU A 656 15.62 -0.06 6.51
CA GLU A 656 15.02 -1.30 7.11
C GLU A 656 15.47 -2.75 6.62
N GLN A 657 14.63 -3.83 6.79
CA GLN A 657 14.92 -5.31 6.93
C GLN A 657 14.50 -6.22 5.71
N GLY A 658 14.50 -7.59 5.64
CA GLY A 658 14.83 -8.79 6.51
C GLY A 658 15.50 -10.01 5.76
N GLY A 659 15.49 -11.27 6.30
CA GLY A 659 15.75 -12.60 5.60
C GLY A 659 17.04 -13.47 5.86
N ILE A 660 16.97 -14.83 5.93
CA ILE A 660 18.00 -15.97 5.89
C ILE A 660 19.27 -16.01 6.83
N SER A 661 19.66 -17.18 7.40
CA SER A 661 20.79 -17.40 8.36
C SER A 661 21.60 -18.73 8.23
N ASN A 662 22.73 -18.85 8.97
CA ASN A 662 23.60 -20.03 9.17
C ASN A 662 24.36 -19.93 10.52
N HIS A 663 24.03 -20.84 11.45
CA HIS A 663 24.53 -20.82 12.82
C HIS A 663 26.02 -21.18 12.98
N THR A 664 26.58 -22.02 12.10
CA THR A 664 27.99 -22.45 12.20
C THR A 664 28.95 -21.31 11.86
N GLU A 665 28.63 -20.53 10.82
CA GLU A 665 29.39 -19.30 10.54
C GLU A 665 29.26 -18.27 11.67
N ALA A 666 28.07 -18.14 12.28
CA ALA A 666 27.86 -17.22 13.38
C ALA A 666 28.72 -17.56 14.62
N ALA A 667 28.86 -18.86 14.94
CA ALA A 667 29.75 -19.31 16.02
C ALA A 667 31.23 -19.04 15.72
N LEU A 668 31.69 -19.26 14.47
CA LEU A 668 33.04 -18.89 14.05
C LEU A 668 33.29 -17.38 14.15
N ILE A 669 32.30 -16.56 13.77
CA ILE A 669 32.38 -15.09 13.84
C ILE A 669 32.44 -14.62 15.30
N HIS A 670 31.63 -15.18 16.20
CA HIS A 670 31.73 -14.92 17.64
C HIS A 670 33.14 -15.23 18.18
N THR A 671 33.73 -16.36 17.78
CA THR A 671 35.10 -16.73 18.18
C THR A 671 36.14 -15.76 17.63
N LEU A 672 36.04 -15.36 16.36
CA LEU A 672 36.93 -14.37 15.75
C LEU A 672 36.83 -13.01 16.45
N LEU A 673 35.61 -12.53 16.74
CA LEU A 673 35.38 -11.29 17.49
C LEU A 673 35.98 -11.36 18.90
N SER A 674 35.78 -12.49 19.59
CA SER A 674 36.35 -12.74 20.92
C SER A 674 37.88 -12.65 20.93
N LEU A 675 38.54 -13.18 19.90
CA LEU A 675 40.00 -13.12 19.76
C LEU A 675 40.48 -11.72 19.39
N LEU A 676 39.80 -11.04 18.45
CA LEU A 676 40.17 -9.68 18.01
C LEU A 676 40.05 -8.65 19.14
N ILE A 677 38.99 -8.72 19.95
CA ILE A 677 38.78 -7.81 21.08
C ILE A 677 39.80 -8.10 22.19
N LYS A 678 40.13 -9.38 22.46
CA LYS A 678 41.24 -9.75 23.36
C LYS A 678 42.61 -9.28 22.85
N ALA A 679 42.79 -9.22 21.53
CA ALA A 679 43.98 -8.64 20.88
C ALA A 679 43.96 -7.09 20.79
N GLY A 680 43.07 -6.42 21.53
CA GLY A 680 43.04 -4.96 21.66
C GLY A 680 42.25 -4.21 20.58
N CYS A 681 41.56 -4.89 19.66
CA CYS A 681 40.65 -4.20 18.72
C CYS A 681 39.41 -3.68 19.46
N LYS A 682 39.16 -2.36 19.39
CA LYS A 682 37.95 -1.76 19.97
C LYS A 682 36.69 -2.30 19.27
N PRO A 683 35.62 -2.67 20.00
CA PRO A 683 34.35 -3.10 19.42
C PRO A 683 33.81 -2.15 18.35
N SER A 684 33.91 -0.83 18.58
CA SER A 684 33.51 0.25 17.67
C SER A 684 34.12 0.18 16.27
N ASP A 685 35.32 -0.39 16.17
CA ASP A 685 36.17 -0.34 14.98
C ASP A 685 35.99 -1.60 14.12
N ILE A 686 35.14 -2.53 14.56
CA ILE A 686 34.80 -3.78 13.90
C ILE A 686 33.40 -3.71 13.32
N GLY A 687 33.24 -4.23 12.11
CA GLY A 687 31.94 -4.48 11.48
C GLY A 687 31.77 -5.93 11.05
N VAL A 688 30.56 -6.45 11.16
CA VAL A 688 30.17 -7.76 10.66
C VAL A 688 29.13 -7.58 9.56
N ILE A 689 29.43 -8.14 8.39
CA ILE A 689 28.59 -8.10 7.21
C ILE A 689 28.06 -9.50 6.91
N ALA A 690 26.76 -9.61 6.65
CA ALA A 690 26.19 -10.76 5.97
C ALA A 690 25.30 -10.29 4.79
N PRO A 691 25.20 -11.08 3.71
CA PRO A 691 24.24 -10.82 2.63
C PRO A 691 22.79 -11.07 3.05
N TYR A 692 22.56 -11.70 4.20
CA TYR A 692 21.23 -12.05 4.72
C TYR A 692 21.05 -11.51 6.15
N ARG A 693 19.87 -10.98 6.48
CA ARG A 693 19.56 -10.28 7.74
C ARG A 693 19.24 -11.20 8.92
N GLN A 694 18.67 -12.37 8.69
CA GLN A 694 18.45 -13.33 9.78
C GLN A 694 19.81 -13.85 10.28
N GLN A 695 20.85 -13.91 9.44
CA GLN A 695 22.22 -14.16 9.90
C GLN A 695 22.70 -13.10 10.89
N LEU A 696 22.35 -11.83 10.66
CA LEU A 696 22.64 -10.76 11.60
C LEU A 696 21.92 -11.00 12.92
N LYS A 697 20.63 -11.40 12.90
CA LYS A 697 19.89 -11.82 14.11
C LYS A 697 20.59 -12.99 14.82
N THR A 698 21.05 -14.01 14.09
CA THR A 698 21.79 -15.16 14.64
C THR A 698 23.12 -14.77 15.26
N ILE A 699 23.88 -13.85 14.63
CA ILE A 699 25.16 -13.34 15.16
C ILE A 699 24.91 -12.46 16.39
N LEU A 700 23.94 -11.55 16.34
CA LEU A 700 23.56 -10.69 17.47
C LEU A 700 23.08 -11.50 18.69
N ALA A 701 22.38 -12.61 18.47
CA ALA A 701 21.98 -13.54 19.54
C ALA A 701 23.17 -14.23 20.25
N LEU A 702 24.34 -14.31 19.62
CA LEU A 702 25.58 -14.78 20.24
C LEU A 702 26.39 -13.66 20.91
N LEU A 703 26.22 -12.41 20.47
CA LEU A 703 26.97 -11.23 20.95
C LEU A 703 26.31 -10.52 22.14
N GLN A 704 25.56 -11.24 22.98
CA GLN A 704 24.84 -10.68 24.14
C GLN A 704 25.75 -10.28 25.32
N SER A 705 27.03 -10.63 25.28
CA SER A 705 28.01 -10.23 26.31
C SER A 705 28.43 -8.75 26.15
N PRO A 706 28.54 -7.97 27.25
CA PRO A 706 28.94 -6.56 27.18
C PRO A 706 30.35 -6.33 26.60
N ALA A 707 31.17 -7.37 26.47
CA ALA A 707 32.45 -7.30 25.77
C ALA A 707 32.31 -6.96 24.26
N PHE A 708 31.13 -7.16 23.66
CA PHE A 708 30.86 -6.88 22.25
C PHE A 708 30.12 -5.56 22.01
N THR A 709 29.80 -4.80 23.07
CA THR A 709 29.07 -3.53 22.97
C THR A 709 29.81 -2.54 22.08
N GLY A 710 29.27 -2.27 20.89
CA GLY A 710 29.85 -1.38 19.88
C GLY A 710 30.20 -2.05 18.54
N VAL A 711 30.24 -3.38 18.45
CA VAL A 711 30.39 -4.08 17.16
C VAL A 711 29.15 -3.84 16.29
N GLU A 712 29.34 -3.30 15.09
CA GLU A 712 28.22 -3.08 14.15
C GLU A 712 27.93 -4.33 13.32
N VAL A 713 26.70 -4.85 13.35
CA VAL A 713 26.29 -6.07 12.63
C VAL A 713 25.15 -5.70 11.66
N ASN A 714 25.46 -5.60 10.36
CA ASN A 714 24.55 -5.02 9.34
C ASN A 714 24.68 -5.72 7.97
N THR A 715 23.74 -5.49 7.05
CA THR A 715 23.87 -6.05 5.67
C THR A 715 24.86 -5.29 4.82
N VAL A 716 25.31 -5.95 3.75
CA VAL A 716 25.92 -5.30 2.57
C VAL A 716 25.20 -4.00 2.21
N ASP A 717 23.87 -4.03 2.15
CA ASP A 717 23.05 -2.87 1.78
C ASP A 717 23.05 -1.77 2.85
N ARG A 718 22.90 -2.12 4.14
CA ARG A 718 22.97 -1.16 5.25
C ARG A 718 24.39 -0.60 5.49
N TYR A 719 25.42 -1.29 4.98
CA TYR A 719 26.81 -0.83 4.96
C TYR A 719 27.16 0.05 3.75
N GLN A 720 26.23 0.33 2.83
CA GLN A 720 26.50 1.27 1.74
C GLN A 720 26.90 2.64 2.29
N GLY A 721 28.05 3.15 1.84
CA GLY A 721 28.64 4.42 2.33
C GLY A 721 29.41 4.33 3.65
N ARG A 722 29.21 3.29 4.48
CA ARG A 722 29.85 3.11 5.79
C ARG A 722 31.12 2.26 5.71
N ASP A 723 32.07 2.42 6.62
CA ASP A 723 33.28 1.59 6.69
C ASP A 723 33.77 1.37 8.14
N LYS A 724 34.68 0.41 8.32
CA LYS A 724 35.27 0.01 9.61
C LYS A 724 36.74 -0.35 9.46
N SER A 725 37.51 -0.29 10.54
CA SER A 725 38.91 -0.71 10.57
C SER A 725 39.06 -2.18 10.20
N LEU A 726 38.18 -3.03 10.75
CA LEU A 726 38.09 -4.45 10.46
C LEU A 726 36.67 -4.82 10.02
N ILE A 727 36.55 -5.63 8.96
CA ILE A 727 35.28 -6.23 8.54
C ILE A 727 35.38 -7.76 8.56
N ILE A 728 34.33 -8.41 9.08
CA ILE A 728 34.12 -9.85 8.96
C ILE A 728 32.90 -10.09 8.05
N LEU A 729 33.11 -10.77 6.92
CA LEU A 729 32.09 -11.07 5.91
C LEU A 729 31.67 -12.54 6.00
N SER A 730 30.47 -12.78 6.53
CA SER A 730 29.77 -14.08 6.51
C SER A 730 29.13 -14.29 5.14
N PHE A 731 29.32 -15.45 4.52
CA PHE A 731 28.70 -15.78 3.23
C PHE A 731 27.43 -16.63 3.35
N VAL A 732 27.22 -17.27 4.50
CA VAL A 732 26.01 -17.95 4.99
C VAL A 732 25.64 -19.23 4.24
N ARG A 733 25.81 -19.32 2.91
CA ARG A 733 25.25 -20.41 2.10
C ARG A 733 26.22 -21.57 1.86
N SER A 734 25.74 -22.78 2.17
CA SER A 734 26.30 -24.06 1.70
C SER A 734 25.67 -24.55 0.39
N THR A 735 24.51 -24.02 0.00
CA THR A 735 23.75 -24.39 -1.21
C THR A 735 23.44 -23.19 -2.13
N LEU A 736 22.82 -23.45 -3.29
CA LEU A 736 22.62 -22.47 -4.36
C LEU A 736 21.51 -21.43 -4.07
N GLY A 737 21.72 -20.19 -4.51
CA GLY A 737 20.66 -19.17 -4.61
C GLY A 737 21.18 -17.79 -4.97
N GLU A 738 20.31 -16.94 -5.54
CA GLU A 738 20.75 -15.96 -6.54
C GLU A 738 21.46 -14.71 -6.00
N LEU A 739 21.29 -14.37 -4.73
CA LEU A 739 21.83 -13.12 -4.15
C LEU A 739 23.37 -13.01 -4.21
N LEU A 740 24.08 -14.14 -4.35
CA LEU A 740 25.54 -14.20 -4.51
C LEU A 740 26.00 -14.12 -5.99
N LYS A 741 25.08 -14.11 -6.96
CA LYS A 741 25.38 -13.80 -8.37
C LYS A 741 25.61 -12.30 -8.61
N ASP A 742 25.18 -11.44 -7.68
CA ASP A 742 25.30 -9.99 -7.81
C ASP A 742 26.70 -9.48 -7.45
N TRP A 743 27.50 -9.19 -8.49
CA TRP A 743 28.82 -8.58 -8.39
C TRP A 743 28.81 -7.25 -7.61
N ARG A 744 27.73 -6.45 -7.68
CA ARG A 744 27.65 -5.15 -7.01
C ARG A 744 27.61 -5.32 -5.49
N ARG A 745 26.84 -6.30 -4.99
CA ARG A 745 26.80 -6.66 -3.56
C ARG A 745 28.14 -7.16 -3.06
N LEU A 746 28.80 -8.06 -3.80
CA LEU A 746 30.14 -8.54 -3.44
C LEU A 746 31.15 -7.39 -3.34
N ASN A 747 31.18 -6.51 -4.35
CA ASN A 747 32.06 -5.34 -4.38
C ASN A 747 31.79 -4.36 -3.22
N VAL A 748 30.52 -4.09 -2.88
CA VAL A 748 30.19 -3.28 -1.69
C VAL A 748 30.73 -3.95 -0.43
N ALA A 749 30.50 -5.25 -0.25
CA ALA A 749 30.88 -5.98 0.97
C ALA A 749 32.39 -5.97 1.25
N ILE A 750 33.21 -6.34 0.26
CA ILE A 750 34.68 -6.45 0.44
C ILE A 750 35.35 -5.09 0.67
N THR A 751 34.79 -4.01 0.12
CA THR A 751 35.37 -2.66 0.19
C THR A 751 35.02 -1.88 1.47
N ARG A 752 34.28 -2.45 2.43
CA ARG A 752 33.95 -1.76 3.69
C ARG A 752 35.09 -1.77 4.72
N ALA A 753 36.14 -2.56 4.48
CA ALA A 753 37.31 -2.67 5.34
C ALA A 753 38.35 -1.58 5.05
N LYS A 754 38.92 -0.98 6.09
CA LYS A 754 40.09 -0.08 5.98
C LYS A 754 41.43 -0.82 6.15
N HIS A 755 41.56 -1.71 7.14
CA HIS A 755 42.84 -2.33 7.51
C HIS A 755 42.83 -3.86 7.44
N LYS A 756 41.67 -4.52 7.66
CA LYS A 756 41.57 -5.98 7.57
C LYS A 756 40.18 -6.44 7.15
N LEU A 757 40.12 -7.31 6.15
CA LEU A 757 38.93 -8.05 5.74
C LEU A 757 39.12 -9.53 6.12
N LEU A 758 38.15 -10.11 6.81
CA LEU A 758 38.06 -11.55 7.06
C LEU A 758 36.83 -12.10 6.33
N MET A 759 36.99 -13.19 5.59
CA MET A 759 35.92 -13.80 4.79
C MET A 759 35.64 -15.22 5.30
N VAL A 760 34.39 -15.51 5.66
CA VAL A 760 33.98 -16.79 6.27
C VAL A 760 32.88 -17.41 5.41
N GLY A 761 33.12 -18.62 4.89
CA GLY A 761 32.15 -19.34 4.07
C GLY A 761 32.69 -20.58 3.36
N SER A 762 31.79 -21.37 2.79
CA SER A 762 32.10 -22.62 2.08
C SER A 762 32.74 -22.35 0.70
N ALA A 763 34.05 -22.56 0.55
CA ALA A 763 34.75 -22.36 -0.73
C ALA A 763 34.20 -23.21 -1.89
N THR A 764 33.74 -24.44 -1.62
CA THR A 764 33.14 -25.35 -2.61
C THR A 764 31.75 -24.92 -3.06
N THR A 765 31.03 -24.18 -2.22
CA THR A 765 29.76 -23.53 -2.60
C THR A 765 30.04 -22.21 -3.31
N LEU A 766 31.00 -21.42 -2.82
CA LEU A 766 31.25 -20.06 -3.30
C LEU A 766 31.85 -20.01 -4.71
N ARG A 767 32.68 -20.99 -5.10
CA ARG A 767 33.13 -21.15 -6.50
C ARG A 767 31.98 -21.37 -7.51
N ARG A 768 30.75 -21.66 -7.08
CA ARG A 768 29.57 -21.77 -7.97
C ARG A 768 28.99 -20.41 -8.39
N TYR A 769 29.53 -19.29 -7.90
CA TYR A 769 29.12 -17.94 -8.26
C TYR A 769 30.27 -17.21 -8.94
N THR A 770 30.16 -16.92 -10.24
CA THR A 770 31.23 -16.29 -11.05
C THR A 770 31.86 -15.03 -10.43
N PRO A 771 31.14 -14.15 -9.70
CA PRO A 771 31.76 -13.06 -8.93
C PRO A 771 32.76 -13.54 -7.87
N VAL A 772 32.36 -14.53 -7.08
CA VAL A 772 33.14 -15.03 -5.93
C VAL A 772 34.21 -16.02 -6.39
N GLU A 773 33.96 -16.78 -7.45
CA GLU A 773 34.94 -17.63 -8.11
C GLU A 773 36.15 -16.82 -8.60
N LYS A 774 35.92 -15.70 -9.30
CA LYS A 774 37.00 -14.79 -9.74
C LYS A 774 37.80 -14.22 -8.56
N LEU A 775 37.10 -13.83 -7.49
CA LEU A 775 37.73 -13.35 -6.25
C LEU A 775 38.57 -14.45 -5.57
N LEU A 776 38.04 -15.67 -5.45
CA LEU A 776 38.76 -16.81 -4.87
C LEU A 776 39.96 -17.24 -5.70
N ASN A 777 39.87 -17.18 -7.03
CA ASN A 777 41.00 -17.51 -7.91
C ASN A 777 42.14 -16.48 -7.77
N HIS A 778 41.81 -15.18 -7.62
CA HIS A 778 42.79 -14.13 -7.34
C HIS A 778 43.42 -14.27 -5.95
N LEU A 779 42.60 -14.48 -4.90
CA LEU A 779 43.08 -14.75 -3.54
C LEU A 779 43.93 -16.03 -3.45
N GLN A 780 43.68 -17.03 -4.31
CA GLN A 780 44.48 -18.24 -4.39
C GLN A 780 45.84 -18.01 -5.08
N GLN A 781 45.89 -17.12 -6.08
CA GLN A 781 47.16 -16.70 -6.71
C GLN A 781 48.08 -15.96 -5.72
N GLU A 782 47.49 -15.21 -4.79
CA GLU A 782 48.23 -14.48 -3.75
C GLU A 782 48.38 -15.27 -2.42
N ASN A 783 48.10 -16.58 -2.43
CA ASN A 783 48.18 -17.48 -1.26
C ASN A 783 47.34 -17.06 -0.03
N MET A 784 46.32 -16.21 -0.21
CA MET A 784 45.51 -15.65 0.89
C MET A 784 44.42 -16.61 1.42
N ILE A 785 44.34 -17.85 0.93
CA ILE A 785 43.31 -18.83 1.33
C ILE A 785 43.91 -19.96 2.19
N SER A 786 43.63 -19.93 3.50
CA SER A 786 43.96 -21.02 4.40
C SER A 786 42.87 -22.10 4.41
N PHE A 787 43.16 -23.27 3.82
CA PHE A 787 42.27 -24.43 3.81
C PHE A 787 42.52 -25.37 5.00
N LYS A 788 42.19 -24.97 6.25
CA LYS A 788 42.22 -25.89 7.41
C LYS A 788 41.42 -25.41 8.64
N ILE A 789 40.19 -25.92 8.81
CA ILE A 789 39.64 -26.32 10.11
C ILE A 789 38.89 -27.64 9.89
N GLY A 790 39.59 -28.76 10.03
CA GLY A 790 38.96 -30.08 10.13
C GLY A 790 38.73 -30.41 11.61
N PHE A 791 37.49 -30.67 12.01
CA PHE A 791 37.20 -31.21 13.34
C PHE A 791 37.64 -32.68 13.38
N GLY A 792 38.90 -32.92 13.74
CA GLY A 792 39.40 -34.24 14.08
C GLY A 792 38.76 -34.76 15.37
N SER A 793 38.31 -36.01 15.35
CA SER A 793 37.77 -36.68 16.52
C SER A 793 38.85 -36.91 17.59
N THR A 794 38.50 -36.64 18.85
CA THR A 794 39.08 -37.19 20.10
C THR A 794 40.49 -37.79 20.08
N VAL A 795 41.42 -37.21 20.86
CA VAL A 795 42.26 -37.95 21.85
C VAL A 795 42.92 -37.01 22.87
N THR A 796 42.86 -37.42 24.15
CA THR A 796 43.58 -37.04 25.41
C THR A 796 44.12 -35.63 25.70
N ARG A 797 44.05 -35.28 27.00
CA ARG A 797 44.80 -34.21 27.67
C ARG A 797 46.32 -34.48 27.69
N SER A 798 47.14 -33.52 27.28
CA SER A 798 48.42 -33.18 27.93
C SER A 798 48.97 -31.83 27.43
N SER A 799 49.56 -31.06 28.35
CA SER A 799 50.57 -30.00 28.12
C SER A 799 50.56 -29.23 26.78
N LEU A 800 50.03 -28.00 26.81
CA LEU A 800 50.55 -26.90 25.99
C LEU A 800 50.91 -25.75 26.93
N SER A 801 52.22 -25.52 27.10
CA SER A 801 52.78 -24.37 27.79
C SER A 801 52.66 -23.12 26.92
N VAL A 802 52.69 -21.95 27.57
CA VAL A 802 52.81 -20.66 26.89
C VAL A 802 54.26 -20.45 26.47
N GLU A 803 54.48 -20.01 25.23
CA GLU A 803 55.56 -19.09 24.88
C GLU A 803 55.02 -18.10 23.83
N ILE A 804 55.63 -16.91 23.78
CA ILE A 804 54.99 -15.60 23.48
C ILE A 804 54.62 -15.42 21.99
#